data_AF-A0A345YHZ4-F1
#
_entry.id   AF-A0A345YHZ4-F1
#
_cell.length_a   1.000
_cell.length_b   1.000
_cell.length_c   1.000
_cell.angle_alpha   90.00
_cell.angle_beta   90.00
_cell.angle_gamma   90.00
#
_symmetry.space_group_name_H-M   'P 1'
#
loop_
_entity.id
_entity.type
_entity.pdbx_description
1 polymer ?
#
loop_
_entity_poly.entity_id
_entity_poly.type
_entity_poly.pdbx_seq_one_letter_code
_entity_poly.pdbx_strand_id
1 'polypeptide(L)'
;MSGNDAHPFYDLHTHGFVRVATSTPKVRTADIAYNAEGILEQARIADARAVDLLLYPELSLSSYALDDLHLQSALLDAVETQIAAICEASRDLSPVLVFGAPLRRNGRIYNCALVVARGELLGVVPKSYLPNYREYYEKRWFAHGRECIGLTIRCGGREVPFGTDLIFSASDLAGFTFGIEICEDFWSPNPPGTMAALAGATILLNPSASNITIGKSDERHLLSRASSSRSVCAYAYSASGHGESTTDLAWDGQGMIYELGDLLVESVRFELEPELCIADVDTQRILSERMRMQTFNDAAEAAGRPEDWYRRIEFDHSAPRADIGLERPVRRFPFVPNRAHKLDEDCYEAFNIQVDALMRRIQATNPKCLVIGISGGLDSTHALIVAAKAMDRLGRPRTDIRGYTMPGFATSEGTKSNAWRLMDAFGITAEEIDIKPTATMMLENIGHAFAEGEPVYDVTFENVQAGLRTDYLFRLAGQHGGWVIGTGDLSELALGWCTYGVGDHMSHYGVNAGVPKTLIQYLIRWTTQTSQFDSGVDAVLAGILDTEISPELVPAGADGQIQSTQSIIGPYELNDFFLHHIIRWGQKPSHVAFLAWHAWKDAKSGLWPIELPDDAKNEYDLATIARWLENFLKRFFGFSQFKRSALPNGPKVSAGGALSPRGDWRAPSDAVADTWLAELVAALPDLDD
;
A
#
# COMPACT_ATOMS: atom_id res chain seq x y z
N MET A 1 21.54 -9.22 32.81
CA MET A 1 20.45 -8.24 32.98
C MET A 1 20.99 -6.86 32.65
N SER A 2 20.94 -6.50 31.38
CA SER A 2 21.24 -5.15 30.87
C SER A 2 20.71 -5.02 29.44
N GLY A 3 19.49 -5.52 29.21
CA GLY A 3 18.75 -5.29 27.97
C GLY A 3 17.95 -4.02 28.16
N ASN A 4 18.28 -2.98 27.40
CA ASN A 4 17.44 -1.79 27.31
C ASN A 4 16.25 -2.20 26.43
N ASP A 5 15.28 -2.92 26.99
CA ASP A 5 14.11 -3.39 26.23
C ASP A 5 13.36 -2.15 25.73
N ALA A 6 13.47 -1.88 24.43
CA ALA A 6 12.75 -0.81 23.79
C ALA A 6 11.24 -1.02 23.99
N HIS A 7 10.49 0.06 24.13
CA HIS A 7 9.02 -0.02 24.26
C HIS A 7 8.44 -0.88 23.12
N PRO A 8 7.43 -1.75 23.36
CA PRO A 8 6.89 -2.67 22.34
C PRO A 8 6.43 -1.98 21.04
N PHE A 9 6.10 -0.69 21.10
CA PHE A 9 5.82 0.14 19.92
C PHE A 9 6.96 0.13 18.88
N TYR A 10 8.22 0.03 19.29
CA TYR A 10 9.36 0.06 18.38
C TYR A 10 9.76 -1.34 17.86
N ASP A 11 9.12 -2.41 18.36
CA ASP A 11 9.34 -3.78 17.89
C ASP A 11 8.42 -4.08 16.70
N LEU A 12 9.01 -4.31 15.52
CA LEU A 12 8.25 -4.62 14.30
C LEU A 12 7.36 -5.87 14.47
N HIS A 13 7.77 -6.85 15.29
CA HIS A 13 6.99 -8.07 15.51
C HIS A 13 5.71 -7.79 16.28
N THR A 14 5.71 -6.79 17.18
CA THR A 14 4.50 -6.34 17.89
C THR A 14 3.46 -5.78 16.92
N HIS A 15 3.92 -5.20 15.80
CA HIS A 15 3.07 -4.71 14.72
C HIS A 15 2.73 -5.77 13.66
N GLY A 16 3.18 -7.01 13.85
CA GLY A 16 2.87 -8.16 12.99
C GLY A 16 3.70 -8.25 11.71
N PHE A 17 4.88 -7.63 11.70
CA PHE A 17 5.86 -7.81 10.64
C PHE A 17 6.68 -9.09 10.84
N VAL A 18 7.17 -9.65 9.73
CA VAL A 18 8.14 -10.74 9.69
C VAL A 18 9.28 -10.30 8.76
N ARG A 19 10.51 -10.30 9.24
CA ARG A 19 11.71 -9.98 8.46
C ARG A 19 12.11 -11.17 7.61
N VAL A 20 11.85 -11.07 6.30
CA VAL A 20 12.17 -12.12 5.33
C VAL A 20 13.39 -11.70 4.52
N ALA A 21 14.29 -12.65 4.27
CA ALA A 21 15.43 -12.46 3.40
C ALA A 21 15.53 -13.56 2.35
N THR A 22 16.04 -13.20 1.18
CA THR A 22 16.58 -14.16 0.21
C THR A 22 18.08 -14.00 0.10
N SER A 23 18.80 -15.09 -0.15
CA SER A 23 20.24 -15.04 -0.36
C SER A 23 20.70 -16.10 -1.33
N THR A 24 21.57 -15.74 -2.26
CA THR A 24 22.27 -16.68 -3.13
C THR A 24 23.67 -16.91 -2.56
N PRO A 25 23.91 -18.04 -1.87
CA PRO A 25 25.15 -18.26 -1.13
C PRO A 25 26.30 -18.61 -2.08
N LYS A 26 27.52 -18.61 -1.56
CA LYS A 26 28.67 -19.18 -2.27
C LYS A 26 28.43 -20.66 -2.51
N VAL A 27 28.44 -21.05 -3.78
CA VAL A 27 28.23 -22.43 -4.21
C VAL A 27 29.40 -22.89 -5.07
N ARG A 28 29.71 -24.18 -5.00
CA ARG A 28 30.61 -24.90 -5.89
C ARG A 28 30.01 -26.25 -6.22
N THR A 29 30.09 -26.62 -7.49
CA THR A 29 29.51 -27.86 -7.99
C THR A 29 30.10 -29.09 -7.28
N ALA A 30 29.22 -29.91 -6.69
CA ALA A 30 29.53 -31.14 -5.98
C ALA A 30 30.45 -31.00 -4.74
N ASP A 31 30.68 -29.77 -4.23
CA ASP A 31 31.43 -29.52 -3.00
C ASP A 31 30.47 -29.21 -1.84
N ILE A 32 29.88 -30.26 -1.28
CA ILE A 32 28.77 -30.15 -0.31
C ILE A 32 29.21 -29.42 0.97
N ALA A 33 30.45 -29.63 1.42
CA ALA A 33 30.97 -28.97 2.63
C ALA A 33 31.17 -27.47 2.40
N TYR A 34 31.68 -27.07 1.23
CA TYR A 34 31.80 -25.65 0.85
C TYR A 34 30.43 -24.97 0.79
N ASN A 35 29.45 -25.63 0.17
CA ASN A 35 28.10 -25.09 0.04
C ASN A 35 27.39 -24.96 1.40
N ALA A 36 27.59 -25.94 2.29
CA ALA A 36 27.06 -25.89 3.66
C ALA A 36 27.64 -24.71 4.45
N GLU A 37 28.94 -24.44 4.33
CA GLU A 37 29.53 -23.25 4.96
C GLU A 37 29.01 -21.96 4.33
N GLY A 38 28.78 -21.91 3.02
CA GLY A 38 28.15 -20.77 2.36
C GLY A 38 26.74 -20.47 2.89
N ILE A 39 25.93 -21.51 3.12
CA ILE A 39 24.62 -21.39 3.79
C ILE A 39 24.80 -20.86 5.21
N LEU A 40 25.71 -21.44 6.01
CA LEU A 40 25.91 -21.02 7.40
C LEU A 40 26.49 -19.61 7.53
N GLU A 41 27.35 -19.18 6.61
CA GLU A 41 27.89 -17.82 6.56
C GLU A 41 26.75 -16.81 6.40
N GLN A 42 25.85 -17.03 5.43
CA GLN A 42 24.70 -16.15 5.23
C GLN A 42 23.70 -16.23 6.38
N ALA A 43 23.51 -17.40 6.99
CA ALA A 43 22.67 -17.56 8.17
C ALA A 43 23.18 -16.73 9.36
N ARG A 44 24.50 -16.67 9.59
CA ARG A 44 25.11 -15.82 10.64
C ARG A 44 24.95 -14.32 10.34
N ILE A 45 25.08 -13.91 9.08
CA ILE A 45 24.84 -12.51 8.68
C ILE A 45 23.36 -12.15 8.88
N ALA A 46 22.46 -13.06 8.56
CA ALA A 46 21.02 -12.87 8.71
C ALA A 46 20.59 -12.82 10.19
N ASP A 47 21.16 -13.68 11.03
CA ASP A 47 21.01 -13.62 12.49
C ASP A 47 21.44 -12.27 13.06
N ALA A 48 22.62 -11.77 12.65
CA ALA A 48 23.11 -10.46 13.05
C ALA A 48 22.22 -9.29 12.55
N ARG A 49 21.41 -9.52 11.51
CA ARG A 49 20.41 -8.59 10.96
C ARG A 49 18.99 -8.84 11.48
N ALA A 50 18.84 -9.74 12.44
CA ALA A 50 17.57 -10.17 13.03
C ALA A 50 16.53 -10.61 11.98
N VAL A 51 16.99 -11.35 10.97
CA VAL A 51 16.11 -11.98 9.98
C VAL A 51 15.35 -13.14 10.63
N ASP A 52 14.06 -13.24 10.35
CA ASP A 52 13.19 -14.32 10.84
C ASP A 52 13.19 -15.53 9.91
N LEU A 53 13.20 -15.28 8.60
CA LEU A 53 13.06 -16.30 7.56
C LEU A 53 14.05 -16.06 6.43
N LEU A 54 14.93 -17.03 6.18
CA LEU A 54 15.96 -16.95 5.16
C LEU A 54 15.79 -18.05 4.10
N LEU A 55 15.51 -17.60 2.88
CA LEU A 55 15.34 -18.46 1.70
C LEU A 55 16.61 -18.51 0.85
N TYR A 56 17.04 -19.72 0.51
CA TYR A 56 18.13 -20.01 -0.41
C TYR A 56 17.63 -20.62 -1.73
N PRO A 57 18.48 -20.72 -2.77
CA PRO A 57 18.15 -21.34 -4.04
C PRO A 57 17.83 -22.84 -3.94
N GLU A 58 17.22 -23.33 -5.01
CA GLU A 58 17.00 -24.75 -5.27
C GLU A 58 18.32 -25.52 -5.29
N LEU A 59 18.34 -26.69 -4.62
CA LEU A 59 19.52 -27.55 -4.51
C LEU A 59 20.81 -26.83 -4.06
N SER A 60 20.68 -25.70 -3.34
CA SER A 60 21.80 -24.88 -2.87
C SER A 60 22.88 -25.64 -2.09
N LEU A 61 22.53 -26.72 -1.39
CA LEU A 61 23.50 -27.56 -0.69
C LEU A 61 24.37 -28.40 -1.65
N SER A 62 23.83 -28.84 -2.78
CA SER A 62 24.59 -29.63 -3.77
C SER A 62 25.14 -28.81 -4.94
N SER A 63 24.56 -27.63 -5.20
CA SER A 63 24.40 -27.04 -6.53
C SER A 63 23.36 -27.81 -7.37
N TYR A 64 22.62 -27.07 -8.18
CA TYR A 64 21.59 -27.61 -9.06
C TYR A 64 22.21 -28.27 -10.30
N ALA A 65 23.17 -27.61 -10.95
CA ALA A 65 23.68 -27.96 -12.27
C ALA A 65 24.76 -29.05 -12.24
N LEU A 66 24.36 -30.24 -11.79
CA LEU A 66 25.23 -31.40 -11.55
C LEU A 66 24.97 -32.60 -12.48
N ASP A 67 23.87 -32.59 -13.21
CA ASP A 67 23.40 -33.69 -14.05
C ASP A 67 23.44 -35.06 -13.34
N ASP A 68 24.10 -36.06 -13.95
CA ASP A 68 24.19 -37.43 -13.43
C ASP A 68 24.97 -37.54 -12.11
N LEU A 69 25.65 -36.48 -11.65
CA LEU A 69 26.28 -36.48 -10.34
C LEU A 69 25.25 -36.54 -9.20
N HIS A 70 23.99 -36.13 -9.44
CA HIS A 70 22.87 -36.32 -8.50
C HIS A 70 22.63 -37.78 -8.14
N LEU A 71 23.03 -38.73 -9.00
CA LEU A 71 22.85 -40.17 -8.80
C LEU A 71 24.03 -40.84 -8.05
N GLN A 72 25.07 -40.08 -7.66
CA GLN A 72 26.25 -40.65 -7.02
C GLN A 72 26.06 -40.77 -5.51
N SER A 73 26.16 -41.99 -4.97
CA SER A 73 25.97 -42.25 -3.53
C SER A 73 26.90 -41.41 -2.65
N ALA A 74 28.16 -41.19 -3.06
CA ALA A 74 29.10 -40.38 -2.30
C ALA A 74 28.62 -38.93 -2.12
N LEU A 75 27.98 -38.36 -3.14
CA LEU A 75 27.39 -37.02 -3.08
C LEU A 75 26.19 -37.00 -2.12
N LEU A 76 25.30 -37.99 -2.23
CA LEU A 76 24.10 -38.09 -1.40
C LEU A 76 24.44 -38.35 0.09
N ASP A 77 25.46 -39.17 0.36
CA ASP A 77 25.97 -39.41 1.71
C ASP A 77 26.59 -38.13 2.32
N ALA A 78 27.30 -37.35 1.50
CA ALA A 78 27.83 -36.05 1.91
C ALA A 78 26.71 -35.03 2.18
N VAL A 79 25.66 -35.00 1.35
CA VAL A 79 24.46 -34.17 1.56
C VAL A 79 23.81 -34.48 2.91
N GLU A 80 23.54 -35.75 3.21
CA GLU A 80 22.93 -36.15 4.48
C GLU A 80 23.81 -35.80 5.69
N THR A 81 25.14 -35.89 5.54
CA THR A 81 26.11 -35.50 6.58
C THR A 81 26.07 -33.99 6.83
N GLN A 82 26.06 -33.18 5.78
CA GLN A 82 26.08 -31.72 5.91
C GLN A 82 24.73 -31.15 6.37
N ILE A 83 23.60 -31.81 6.09
CA ILE A 83 22.31 -31.43 6.68
C ILE A 83 22.36 -31.54 8.21
N ALA A 84 22.96 -32.61 8.75
CA ALA A 84 23.14 -32.76 10.19
C ALA A 84 24.06 -31.66 10.77
N ALA A 85 25.13 -31.30 10.04
CA ALA A 85 26.04 -30.22 10.43
C ALA A 85 25.36 -28.85 10.44
N ILE A 86 24.53 -28.54 9.42
CA ILE A 86 23.75 -27.30 9.36
C ILE A 86 22.76 -27.24 10.53
N CYS A 87 22.05 -28.33 10.82
CA CYS A 87 21.18 -28.39 11.99
C CYS A 87 21.97 -28.06 13.26
N GLU A 88 23.10 -28.73 13.52
CA GLU A 88 23.90 -28.47 14.71
C GLU A 88 24.36 -27.01 14.81
N ALA A 89 24.87 -26.44 13.72
CA ALA A 89 25.37 -25.07 13.68
C ALA A 89 24.25 -24.02 13.78
N SER A 90 23.02 -24.36 13.41
CA SER A 90 21.86 -23.46 13.48
C SER A 90 21.21 -23.34 14.86
N ARG A 91 21.67 -24.10 15.88
CA ARG A 91 21.05 -24.12 17.22
C ARG A 91 20.91 -22.75 17.87
N ASP A 92 21.91 -21.91 17.69
CA ASP A 92 21.99 -20.57 18.28
C ASP A 92 21.63 -19.46 17.29
N LEU A 93 21.21 -19.81 16.06
CA LEU A 93 20.78 -18.85 15.04
C LEU A 93 19.27 -18.64 15.13
N SER A 94 18.82 -17.38 15.09
CA SER A 94 17.40 -17.01 15.07
C SER A 94 16.67 -17.32 13.76
N PRO A 95 17.24 -17.14 12.54
CA PRO A 95 16.46 -17.31 11.31
C PRO A 95 16.05 -18.77 11.08
N VAL A 96 14.83 -18.96 10.60
CA VAL A 96 14.38 -20.20 9.96
C VAL A 96 15.03 -20.29 8.59
N LEU A 97 15.81 -21.35 8.37
CA LEU A 97 16.56 -21.59 7.14
C LEU A 97 15.77 -22.47 6.18
N VAL A 98 15.62 -22.04 4.92
CA VAL A 98 15.00 -22.82 3.86
C VAL A 98 15.96 -23.00 2.70
N PHE A 99 16.57 -24.18 2.60
CA PHE A 99 17.59 -24.49 1.59
C PHE A 99 17.27 -25.78 0.83
N GLY A 100 17.85 -25.93 -0.36
CA GLY A 100 17.57 -27.05 -1.25
C GLY A 100 18.61 -28.17 -1.16
N ALA A 101 18.18 -29.43 -1.23
CA ALA A 101 19.08 -30.59 -1.34
C ALA A 101 18.43 -31.80 -2.03
N PRO A 102 19.21 -32.69 -2.67
CA PRO A 102 18.71 -33.93 -3.23
C PRO A 102 18.62 -35.02 -2.14
N LEU A 103 17.44 -35.60 -1.91
CA LEU A 103 17.21 -36.56 -0.82
C LEU A 103 16.70 -37.91 -1.28
N ARG A 104 17.20 -38.98 -0.65
CA ARG A 104 16.80 -40.36 -0.93
C ARG A 104 15.55 -40.74 -0.15
N ARG A 105 14.55 -41.30 -0.83
CA ARG A 105 13.39 -41.94 -0.19
C ARG A 105 12.87 -43.09 -1.04
N ASN A 106 12.69 -44.26 -0.42
CA ASN A 106 12.10 -45.44 -1.05
C ASN A 106 12.71 -45.80 -2.43
N GLY A 107 14.04 -45.80 -2.53
CA GLY A 107 14.77 -46.12 -3.76
C GLY A 107 14.73 -45.04 -4.85
N ARG A 108 14.30 -43.82 -4.54
CA ARG A 108 14.25 -42.66 -5.44
C ARG A 108 15.00 -41.48 -4.83
N ILE A 109 15.34 -40.51 -5.67
CA ILE A 109 15.87 -39.22 -5.24
C ILE A 109 14.81 -38.16 -5.51
N TYR A 110 14.65 -37.22 -4.60
CA TYR A 110 13.75 -36.09 -4.72
C TYR A 110 14.55 -34.80 -4.64
N ASN A 111 14.16 -33.82 -5.45
CA ASN A 111 14.60 -32.45 -5.32
C ASN A 111 13.76 -31.81 -4.20
N CYS A 112 14.39 -31.42 -3.10
CA CYS A 112 13.68 -31.02 -1.88
C CYS A 112 14.13 -29.66 -1.37
N ALA A 113 13.19 -28.94 -0.76
CA ALA A 113 13.46 -27.86 0.17
C ALA A 113 13.38 -28.39 1.61
N LEU A 114 14.35 -28.03 2.44
CA LEU A 114 14.45 -28.39 3.85
C LEU A 114 14.21 -27.16 4.70
N VAL A 115 13.47 -27.32 5.79
CA VAL A 115 13.21 -26.25 6.75
C VAL A 115 13.91 -26.55 8.06
N VAL A 116 14.85 -25.70 8.46
CA VAL A 116 15.62 -25.85 9.69
C VAL A 116 15.43 -24.63 10.58
N ALA A 117 15.11 -24.84 11.86
CA ALA A 117 15.01 -23.78 12.85
C ALA A 117 15.65 -24.24 14.16
N ARG A 118 16.54 -23.43 14.74
CA ARG A 118 17.18 -23.65 16.06
C ARG A 118 17.71 -25.08 16.25
N GLY A 119 18.31 -25.64 15.21
CA GLY A 119 18.88 -26.99 15.17
C GLY A 119 17.91 -28.16 15.06
N GLU A 120 16.68 -27.88 14.66
CA GLU A 120 15.67 -28.86 14.30
C GLU A 120 15.34 -28.81 12.82
N LEU A 121 15.37 -29.97 12.16
CA LEU A 121 14.79 -30.15 10.83
C LEU A 121 13.29 -30.31 10.98
N LEU A 122 12.52 -29.27 10.64
CA LEU A 122 11.07 -29.20 10.83
C LEU A 122 10.32 -30.05 9.80
N GLY A 123 10.81 -30.09 8.56
CA GLY A 123 10.16 -30.81 7.48
C GLY A 123 10.88 -30.68 6.15
N VAL A 124 10.42 -31.47 5.17
CA VAL A 124 11.01 -31.58 3.84
C VAL A 124 9.92 -31.54 2.78
N VAL A 125 10.00 -30.58 1.86
CA VAL A 125 9.03 -30.39 0.78
C VAL A 125 9.67 -30.82 -0.56
N PRO A 126 9.20 -31.88 -1.22
CA PRO A 126 9.69 -32.27 -2.54
C PRO A 126 9.07 -31.43 -3.66
N LYS A 127 9.84 -31.13 -4.70
CA LYS A 127 9.40 -30.42 -5.91
C LYS A 127 8.27 -31.18 -6.61
N SER A 128 7.17 -30.49 -6.95
CA SER A 128 5.98 -31.12 -7.50
C SER A 128 6.10 -31.40 -9.00
N TYR A 129 6.53 -30.41 -9.77
CA TYR A 129 6.63 -30.46 -11.22
C TYR A 129 8.10 -30.47 -11.61
N LEU A 130 8.54 -31.53 -12.30
CA LEU A 130 9.90 -31.65 -12.78
C LEU A 130 9.94 -31.27 -14.28
N PRO A 131 10.57 -30.16 -14.66
CA PRO A 131 10.72 -29.77 -16.05
C PRO A 131 11.61 -30.80 -16.76
N ASN A 132 11.16 -31.21 -17.95
CA ASN A 132 11.88 -32.18 -18.79
C ASN A 132 11.73 -31.79 -20.26
N TYR A 133 11.99 -30.53 -20.54
CA TYR A 133 11.88 -29.88 -21.85
C TYR A 133 13.00 -28.85 -21.99
N ARG A 134 13.43 -28.62 -23.23
CA ARG A 134 14.51 -27.69 -23.59
C ARG A 134 15.79 -27.98 -22.78
N GLU A 135 16.24 -27.04 -21.96
CA GLU A 135 17.45 -27.16 -21.14
C GLU A 135 17.31 -28.04 -19.89
N TYR A 136 16.09 -28.40 -19.50
CA TYR A 136 15.83 -29.13 -18.26
C TYR A 136 15.63 -30.63 -18.50
N TYR A 137 16.29 -31.46 -17.67
CA TYR A 137 16.28 -32.92 -17.72
C TYR A 137 15.94 -33.58 -16.37
N GLU A 138 15.26 -32.86 -15.47
CA GLU A 138 15.15 -33.25 -14.06
C GLU A 138 14.54 -34.64 -13.81
N LYS A 139 13.61 -35.07 -14.68
CA LYS A 139 12.97 -36.41 -14.57
C LYS A 139 13.95 -37.57 -14.76
N ARG A 140 15.16 -37.30 -15.28
CA ARG A 140 16.23 -38.30 -15.38
C ARG A 140 16.75 -38.71 -14.00
N TRP A 141 16.80 -37.78 -13.05
CA TRP A 141 17.45 -37.99 -11.74
C TRP A 141 16.43 -37.99 -10.58
N PHE A 142 15.39 -37.17 -10.67
CA PHE A 142 14.45 -36.93 -9.59
C PHE A 142 13.07 -37.54 -9.84
N ALA A 143 12.42 -37.95 -8.75
CA ALA A 143 11.01 -38.30 -8.70
C ALA A 143 10.16 -37.09 -8.30
N HIS A 144 8.93 -37.01 -8.82
CA HIS A 144 8.03 -35.89 -8.53
C HIS A 144 7.38 -35.99 -7.15
N GLY A 145 7.17 -34.84 -6.52
CA GLY A 145 6.60 -34.70 -5.17
C GLY A 145 5.08 -34.75 -5.06
N ARG A 146 4.32 -34.54 -6.15
CA ARG A 146 2.84 -34.33 -6.13
C ARG A 146 1.99 -35.34 -5.36
N GLU A 147 2.46 -36.58 -5.23
CA GLU A 147 1.74 -37.66 -4.54
C GLU A 147 2.28 -37.93 -3.13
N CYS A 148 3.23 -37.11 -2.67
CA CYS A 148 3.83 -37.22 -1.35
C CYS A 148 2.98 -36.42 -0.36
N ILE A 149 1.98 -37.09 0.22
CA ILE A 149 1.02 -36.51 1.17
C ILE A 149 1.01 -37.36 2.44
N GLY A 150 1.05 -36.73 3.62
CA GLY A 150 1.02 -37.44 4.90
C GLY A 150 2.24 -38.33 5.17
N LEU A 151 3.36 -38.13 4.46
CA LEU A 151 4.53 -39.00 4.55
C LEU A 151 5.60 -38.46 5.51
N THR A 152 6.58 -39.31 5.82
CA THR A 152 7.81 -38.97 6.52
C THR A 152 9.05 -39.33 5.68
N ILE A 153 10.19 -38.75 6.02
CA ILE A 153 11.52 -39.08 5.49
C ILE A 153 12.53 -39.14 6.64
N ARG A 154 13.51 -40.05 6.54
CA ARG A 154 14.65 -40.09 7.45
C ARG A 154 15.83 -39.30 6.86
N CYS A 155 16.26 -38.24 7.53
CA CYS A 155 17.36 -37.37 7.10
C CYS A 155 18.07 -36.78 8.32
N GLY A 156 19.40 -36.61 8.25
CA GLY A 156 20.18 -36.05 9.36
C GLY A 156 20.03 -36.81 10.69
N GLY A 157 19.78 -38.13 10.62
CA GLY A 157 19.54 -38.98 11.80
C GLY A 157 18.13 -38.90 12.41
N ARG A 158 17.23 -38.08 11.86
CA ARG A 158 15.86 -37.85 12.37
C ARG A 158 14.82 -38.31 11.37
N GLU A 159 13.61 -38.64 11.85
CA GLU A 159 12.43 -38.85 10.99
C GLU A 159 11.57 -37.59 11.06
N VAL A 160 11.26 -37.00 9.92
CA VAL A 160 10.58 -35.69 9.81
C VAL A 160 9.44 -35.74 8.78
N PRO A 161 8.45 -34.84 8.87
CA PRO A 161 7.41 -34.70 7.85
C PRO A 161 8.00 -34.50 6.44
N PHE A 162 7.44 -35.22 5.48
CA PHE A 162 7.80 -35.16 4.07
C PHE A 162 6.54 -35.03 3.21
N GLY A 163 6.45 -34.00 2.37
CA GLY A 163 5.33 -33.88 1.44
C GLY A 163 5.06 -32.46 0.94
N THR A 164 4.14 -32.36 -0.01
CA THR A 164 3.68 -31.09 -0.61
C THR A 164 2.48 -30.48 0.14
N ASP A 165 2.04 -31.15 1.20
CA ASP A 165 0.95 -30.81 2.10
C ASP A 165 1.46 -30.22 3.43
N LEU A 166 2.58 -29.49 3.39
CA LEU A 166 3.19 -28.89 4.58
C LEU A 166 3.07 -27.36 4.53
N ILE A 167 2.67 -26.78 5.66
CA ILE A 167 2.89 -25.37 6.00
C ILE A 167 3.59 -25.28 7.36
N PHE A 168 4.41 -24.28 7.57
CA PHE A 168 5.19 -24.08 8.78
C PHE A 168 4.71 -22.82 9.48
N SER A 169 4.45 -22.87 10.79
CA SER A 169 3.89 -21.75 11.53
C SER A 169 4.64 -21.51 12.82
N ALA A 170 5.09 -20.28 13.04
CA ALA A 170 5.57 -19.88 14.35
C ALA A 170 4.38 -19.85 15.34
N SER A 171 4.60 -20.40 16.52
CA SER A 171 3.60 -20.45 17.60
C SER A 171 3.53 -19.15 18.40
N ASP A 172 4.59 -18.34 18.36
CA ASP A 172 4.82 -17.13 19.15
C ASP A 172 4.83 -15.84 18.33
N LEU A 173 4.76 -15.94 16.99
CA LEU A 173 4.67 -14.80 16.07
C LEU A 173 3.47 -14.95 15.13
N ALA A 174 2.38 -14.26 15.48
CA ALA A 174 1.12 -14.34 14.75
C ALA A 174 1.28 -13.87 13.30
N GLY A 175 0.80 -14.68 12.36
CA GLY A 175 0.90 -14.41 10.93
C GLY A 175 2.21 -14.87 10.29
N PHE A 176 3.20 -15.35 11.06
CA PHE A 176 4.38 -16.02 10.51
C PHE A 176 4.06 -17.49 10.16
N THR A 177 3.33 -17.67 9.06
CA THR A 177 3.01 -18.97 8.49
C THR A 177 3.44 -19.02 7.04
N PHE A 178 4.30 -19.97 6.67
CA PHE A 178 4.83 -20.06 5.31
C PHE A 178 4.64 -21.42 4.65
N GLY A 179 4.52 -21.38 3.33
CA GLY A 179 4.46 -22.55 2.45
C GLY A 179 5.60 -22.49 1.42
N ILE A 180 5.94 -23.64 0.84
CA ILE A 180 7.06 -23.77 -0.09
C ILE A 180 6.60 -24.44 -1.38
N GLU A 181 7.01 -23.88 -2.51
CA GLU A 181 6.95 -24.53 -3.83
C GLU A 181 8.30 -24.33 -4.52
N ILE A 182 8.76 -25.24 -5.39
CA ILE A 182 10.14 -25.22 -5.89
C ILE A 182 10.17 -24.96 -7.39
N CYS A 183 10.85 -23.88 -7.80
CA CYS A 183 11.10 -23.49 -9.21
C CYS A 183 9.92 -23.77 -10.15
N GLU A 184 9.99 -24.79 -11.01
CA GLU A 184 8.94 -25.14 -11.99
C GLU A 184 7.51 -25.18 -11.41
N ASP A 185 7.36 -25.46 -10.11
CA ASP A 185 6.09 -25.39 -9.41
C ASP A 185 5.36 -24.04 -9.60
N PHE A 186 6.07 -22.91 -9.61
CA PHE A 186 5.45 -21.58 -9.80
C PHE A 186 5.09 -21.28 -11.27
N TRP A 187 5.68 -22.00 -12.22
CA TRP A 187 5.36 -21.89 -13.66
C TRP A 187 4.17 -22.77 -14.05
N SER A 188 3.84 -23.75 -13.21
CA SER A 188 2.68 -24.63 -13.41
C SER A 188 1.41 -23.79 -13.56
N PRO A 189 0.49 -24.16 -14.47
CA PRO A 189 -0.83 -23.53 -14.54
C PRO A 189 -1.64 -23.66 -13.23
N ASN A 190 -1.28 -24.62 -12.37
CA ASN A 190 -1.83 -24.77 -11.03
C ASN A 190 -0.69 -24.91 -10.01
N PRO A 191 -0.12 -23.80 -9.51
CA PRO A 191 1.00 -23.82 -8.58
C PRO A 191 0.62 -24.37 -7.20
N PRO A 192 1.40 -25.29 -6.60
CA PRO A 192 1.21 -25.77 -5.23
C PRO A 192 1.12 -24.65 -4.18
N GLY A 193 1.83 -23.55 -4.37
CA GLY A 193 1.80 -22.39 -3.47
C GLY A 193 0.40 -21.78 -3.32
N THR A 194 -0.46 -21.90 -4.34
CA THR A 194 -1.87 -21.47 -4.23
C THR A 194 -2.61 -22.26 -3.15
N MET A 195 -2.43 -23.57 -3.11
CA MET A 195 -3.06 -24.44 -2.12
C MET A 195 -2.50 -24.19 -0.71
N ALA A 196 -1.19 -23.95 -0.59
CA ALA A 196 -0.57 -23.58 0.67
C ALA A 196 -1.10 -22.22 1.20
N ALA A 197 -1.31 -21.24 0.32
CA ALA A 197 -1.89 -19.96 0.70
C ALA A 197 -3.34 -20.11 1.21
N LEU A 198 -4.15 -20.89 0.50
CA LEU A 198 -5.53 -21.23 0.91
C LEU A 198 -5.55 -22.01 2.24
N ALA A 199 -4.54 -22.85 2.50
CA ALA A 199 -4.36 -23.54 3.78
C ALA A 199 -3.92 -22.64 4.95
N GLY A 200 -3.60 -21.37 4.66
CA GLY A 200 -3.27 -20.35 5.67
C GLY A 200 -1.85 -19.80 5.60
N ALA A 201 -1.01 -20.21 4.64
CA ALA A 201 0.31 -19.59 4.47
C ALA A 201 0.15 -18.12 4.06
N THR A 202 0.73 -17.21 4.82
CA THR A 202 0.81 -15.77 4.53
C THR A 202 2.05 -15.43 3.71
N ILE A 203 3.09 -16.26 3.77
CA ILE A 203 4.33 -16.14 3.00
C ILE A 203 4.50 -17.39 2.15
N LEU A 204 4.76 -17.23 0.85
CA LEU A 204 5.14 -18.32 -0.03
C LEU A 204 6.61 -18.18 -0.41
N LEU A 205 7.33 -19.29 -0.36
CA LEU A 205 8.75 -19.36 -0.69
C LEU A 205 8.96 -20.14 -1.97
N ASN A 206 9.86 -19.61 -2.81
CA ASN A 206 10.30 -20.25 -4.03
C ASN A 206 11.83 -20.34 -4.11
N PRO A 207 12.43 -21.43 -3.62
CA PRO A 207 13.79 -21.79 -3.99
C PRO A 207 13.81 -22.19 -5.47
N SER A 208 14.64 -21.49 -6.25
CA SER A 208 14.78 -21.67 -7.69
C SER A 208 16.23 -21.86 -8.08
N ALA A 209 16.49 -22.69 -9.09
CA ALA A 209 17.78 -22.67 -9.77
C ALA A 209 17.72 -21.71 -10.95
N SER A 210 16.62 -21.75 -11.71
CA SER A 210 16.29 -20.89 -12.87
C SER A 210 17.51 -20.31 -13.58
N ASN A 211 18.01 -20.99 -14.61
CA ASN A 211 19.02 -20.41 -15.50
C ASN A 211 18.53 -19.09 -16.10
N ILE A 212 19.46 -18.16 -16.32
CA ILE A 212 19.14 -16.88 -16.94
C ILE A 212 19.22 -16.95 -18.46
N THR A 213 18.21 -16.37 -19.10
CA THR A 213 18.15 -16.10 -20.54
C THR A 213 17.59 -14.69 -20.74
N ILE A 214 17.70 -14.15 -21.96
CA ILE A 214 17.16 -12.82 -22.27
C ILE A 214 15.63 -12.82 -22.00
N GLY A 215 15.16 -11.87 -21.19
CA GLY A 215 13.75 -11.72 -20.82
C GLY A 215 13.28 -12.55 -19.60
N LYS A 216 14.09 -13.50 -19.11
CA LYS A 216 13.70 -14.38 -17.99
C LYS A 216 13.41 -13.63 -16.69
N SER A 217 14.13 -12.53 -16.42
CA SER A 217 13.88 -11.65 -15.26
C SER A 217 12.46 -11.08 -15.28
N ASP A 218 11.99 -10.60 -16.44
CA ASP A 218 10.66 -10.03 -16.58
C ASP A 218 9.57 -11.08 -16.33
N GLU A 219 9.78 -12.31 -16.82
CA GLU A 219 8.88 -13.44 -16.55
C GLU A 219 8.83 -13.80 -15.06
N ARG A 220 9.99 -13.83 -14.38
CA ARG A 220 10.06 -14.09 -12.94
C ARG A 220 9.34 -13.01 -12.13
N HIS A 221 9.53 -11.73 -12.47
CA HIS A 221 8.77 -10.64 -11.84
C HIS A 221 7.27 -10.76 -12.10
N LEU A 222 6.86 -11.03 -13.34
CA LEU A 222 5.46 -11.20 -13.71
C LEU A 222 4.78 -12.28 -12.85
N LEU A 223 5.40 -13.45 -12.76
CA LEU A 223 4.82 -14.58 -12.02
C LEU A 223 4.87 -14.38 -10.51
N SER A 224 5.97 -13.85 -9.95
CA SER A 224 6.06 -13.57 -8.51
C SER A 224 5.06 -12.51 -8.07
N ARG A 225 4.90 -11.46 -8.87
CA ARG A 225 3.88 -10.43 -8.67
C ARG A 225 2.47 -11.00 -8.78
N ALA A 226 2.20 -11.81 -9.79
CA ALA A 226 0.89 -12.42 -9.99
C ALA A 226 0.55 -13.41 -8.87
N SER A 227 1.51 -14.20 -8.39
CA SER A 227 1.33 -15.15 -7.29
C SER A 227 1.10 -14.45 -5.96
N SER A 228 1.91 -13.44 -5.60
CA SER A 228 1.69 -12.66 -4.37
C SER A 228 0.31 -11.97 -4.34
N SER A 229 -0.12 -11.38 -5.47
CA SER A 229 -1.41 -10.71 -5.59
C SER A 229 -2.59 -11.70 -5.57
N ARG A 230 -2.58 -12.72 -6.44
CA ARG A 230 -3.70 -13.67 -6.58
C ARG A 230 -3.90 -14.55 -5.36
N SER A 231 -2.80 -14.98 -4.73
CA SER A 231 -2.84 -15.82 -3.53
C SER A 231 -2.89 -15.00 -2.23
N VAL A 232 -3.03 -13.67 -2.32
CA VAL A 232 -3.11 -12.73 -1.19
C VAL A 232 -2.08 -13.07 -0.13
N CYS A 233 -0.79 -12.96 -0.50
CA CYS A 233 0.34 -13.36 0.33
C CYS A 233 1.57 -12.50 0.02
N ALA A 234 2.63 -12.69 0.81
CA ALA A 234 3.97 -12.37 0.39
C ALA A 234 4.57 -13.53 -0.40
N TYR A 235 5.46 -13.22 -1.34
CA TYR A 235 6.14 -14.19 -2.18
C TYR A 235 7.63 -13.87 -2.23
N ALA A 236 8.45 -14.75 -1.67
CA ALA A 236 9.91 -14.63 -1.68
C ALA A 236 10.50 -15.62 -2.68
N TYR A 237 11.36 -15.13 -3.57
CA TYR A 237 11.97 -15.88 -4.65
C TYR A 237 13.49 -15.78 -4.56
N SER A 238 14.19 -16.90 -4.69
CA SER A 238 15.66 -16.95 -4.71
C SER A 238 16.16 -17.87 -5.81
N ALA A 239 16.88 -17.33 -6.79
CA ALA A 239 17.49 -18.08 -7.88
C ALA A 239 18.98 -18.41 -7.62
N SER A 240 19.46 -19.51 -8.19
CA SER A 240 20.89 -19.82 -8.20
C SER A 240 21.68 -18.74 -8.98
N GLY A 241 22.93 -18.55 -8.59
CA GLY A 241 23.81 -17.53 -9.14
C GLY A 241 25.25 -18.03 -9.33
N HIS A 242 26.22 -17.20 -8.96
CA HIS A 242 27.62 -17.50 -9.16
C HIS A 242 28.04 -18.82 -8.48
N GLY A 243 28.76 -19.68 -9.23
CA GLY A 243 29.28 -20.96 -8.73
C GLY A 243 28.60 -22.21 -9.27
N GLU A 244 27.39 -22.07 -9.83
CA GLU A 244 26.75 -23.15 -10.61
C GLU A 244 27.52 -23.47 -11.90
N SER A 245 27.33 -24.69 -12.42
CA SER A 245 27.98 -25.12 -13.66
C SER A 245 27.53 -24.25 -14.85
N THR A 246 28.51 -23.80 -15.63
CA THR A 246 28.29 -23.07 -16.88
C THR A 246 28.60 -23.92 -18.12
N THR A 247 28.50 -25.26 -18.01
CA THR A 247 28.69 -26.14 -19.17
C THR A 247 27.79 -25.73 -20.33
N ASP A 248 26.50 -25.47 -20.04
CA ASP A 248 25.50 -25.08 -21.04
C ASP A 248 24.62 -23.89 -20.62
N LEU A 249 24.71 -23.43 -19.36
CA LEU A 249 23.79 -22.45 -18.76
C LEU A 249 24.53 -21.30 -18.08
N ALA A 250 23.79 -20.23 -17.76
CA ALA A 250 24.26 -19.12 -16.96
C ALA A 250 23.25 -18.83 -15.84
N TRP A 251 23.70 -18.11 -14.81
CA TRP A 251 22.97 -17.92 -13.55
C TRP A 251 23.16 -16.49 -13.08
N ASP A 252 22.08 -15.84 -12.64
CA ASP A 252 22.11 -14.42 -12.28
C ASP A 252 21.83 -14.14 -10.81
N GLY A 253 21.53 -15.16 -9.99
CA GLY A 253 21.41 -15.01 -8.54
C GLY A 253 20.28 -14.09 -8.08
N GLN A 254 19.22 -13.98 -8.87
CA GLN A 254 18.13 -13.04 -8.57
C GLN A 254 17.35 -13.44 -7.32
N GLY A 255 17.31 -12.55 -6.34
CA GLY A 255 16.44 -12.59 -5.17
C GLY A 255 15.39 -11.47 -5.22
N MET A 256 14.16 -11.74 -4.81
CA MET A 256 13.11 -10.71 -4.74
C MET A 256 12.00 -11.09 -3.76
N ILE A 257 11.38 -10.09 -3.15
CA ILE A 257 10.26 -10.25 -2.23
C ILE A 257 9.11 -9.34 -2.68
N TYR A 258 7.95 -9.95 -2.93
CA TYR A 258 6.70 -9.28 -3.23
C TYR A 258 5.71 -9.42 -2.07
N GLU A 259 4.82 -8.46 -1.92
CA GLU A 259 3.68 -8.52 -1.00
C GLU A 259 2.44 -7.97 -1.71
N LEU A 260 1.40 -8.81 -1.86
CA LEU A 260 0.13 -8.40 -2.50
C LEU A 260 0.30 -7.76 -3.89
N GLY A 261 1.35 -8.13 -4.62
CA GLY A 261 1.69 -7.59 -5.94
C GLY A 261 2.56 -6.32 -5.94
N ASP A 262 2.94 -5.80 -4.76
CA ASP A 262 3.93 -4.73 -4.59
C ASP A 262 5.33 -5.36 -4.44
N LEU A 263 6.32 -4.87 -5.18
CA LEU A 263 7.73 -5.27 -4.99
C LEU A 263 8.26 -4.56 -3.74
N LEU A 264 8.72 -5.31 -2.75
CA LEU A 264 9.31 -4.75 -1.52
C LEU A 264 10.82 -4.53 -1.68
N VAL A 265 11.52 -5.51 -2.24
CA VAL A 265 12.98 -5.49 -2.45
C VAL A 265 13.37 -6.47 -3.56
N GLU A 266 14.45 -6.17 -4.27
CA GLU A 266 15.13 -7.09 -5.20
C GLU A 266 16.64 -7.00 -5.04
N SER A 267 17.32 -8.09 -5.36
CA SER A 267 18.78 -8.22 -5.31
C SER A 267 19.43 -7.64 -6.57
N VAL A 268 20.73 -7.35 -6.48
CA VAL A 268 21.56 -7.13 -7.65
C VAL A 268 21.72 -8.44 -8.40
N ARG A 269 21.59 -8.40 -9.73
CA ARG A 269 21.75 -9.56 -10.61
C ARG A 269 23.19 -9.69 -11.07
N PHE A 270 23.65 -10.93 -11.25
CA PHE A 270 25.03 -11.29 -11.64
C PHE A 270 26.09 -10.86 -10.62
N GLU A 271 25.71 -10.70 -9.36
CA GLU A 271 26.65 -10.39 -8.29
C GLU A 271 27.55 -11.60 -7.97
N LEU A 272 28.82 -11.33 -7.64
CA LEU A 272 29.80 -12.38 -7.34
C LEU A 272 29.78 -12.76 -5.86
N GLU A 273 29.57 -11.77 -5.00
CA GLU A 273 29.50 -11.96 -3.56
C GLU A 273 28.05 -12.13 -3.11
N PRO A 274 27.75 -13.08 -2.20
CA PRO A 274 26.42 -13.22 -1.65
C PRO A 274 25.96 -11.94 -0.96
N GLU A 275 24.69 -11.60 -1.15
CA GLU A 275 24.01 -10.56 -0.39
C GLU A 275 22.72 -11.09 0.25
N LEU A 276 22.21 -10.35 1.24
CA LEU A 276 20.89 -10.55 1.78
C LEU A 276 19.95 -9.52 1.17
N CYS A 277 18.95 -10.00 0.44
CA CYS A 277 17.84 -9.19 -0.07
C CYS A 277 16.69 -9.27 0.96
N ILE A 278 16.60 -8.24 1.81
CA ILE A 278 15.79 -8.22 3.05
C ILE A 278 14.58 -7.30 2.90
N ALA A 279 13.41 -7.75 3.37
CA ALA A 279 12.26 -6.88 3.58
C ALA A 279 11.37 -7.36 4.76
N ASP A 280 10.77 -6.39 5.43
CA ASP A 280 9.78 -6.62 6.49
C ASP A 280 8.37 -6.76 5.87
N VAL A 281 7.85 -7.98 5.90
CA VAL A 281 6.53 -8.36 5.37
C VAL A 281 5.44 -8.08 6.40
N ASP A 282 4.39 -7.36 6.00
CA ASP A 282 3.24 -7.06 6.86
C ASP A 282 2.20 -8.19 6.79
N THR A 283 2.32 -9.15 7.70
CA THR A 283 1.41 -10.32 7.71
C THR A 283 0.01 -9.94 8.17
N GLN A 284 -0.14 -8.87 8.96
CA GLN A 284 -1.45 -8.38 9.39
C GLN A 284 -2.20 -7.68 8.26
N ARG A 285 -1.50 -6.95 7.37
CA ARG A 285 -2.08 -6.43 6.12
C ARG A 285 -2.59 -7.56 5.24
N ILE A 286 -1.82 -8.64 5.09
CA ILE A 286 -2.22 -9.82 4.30
C ILE A 286 -3.50 -10.44 4.87
N LEU A 287 -3.54 -10.72 6.16
CA LEU A 287 -4.71 -11.29 6.82
C LEU A 287 -5.92 -10.35 6.71
N SER A 288 -5.70 -9.04 6.83
CA SER A 288 -6.75 -8.01 6.69
C SER A 288 -7.32 -7.93 5.28
N GLU A 289 -6.52 -8.17 4.25
CA GLU A 289 -7.00 -8.23 2.86
C GLU A 289 -7.80 -9.52 2.62
N ARG A 290 -7.37 -10.67 3.15
CA ARG A 290 -8.14 -11.93 3.07
C ARG A 290 -9.52 -11.82 3.72
N MET A 291 -9.64 -11.07 4.82
CA MET A 291 -10.95 -10.79 5.44
C MET A 291 -11.88 -9.96 4.53
N ARG A 292 -11.34 -9.09 3.67
CA ARG A 292 -12.09 -8.21 2.77
C ARG A 292 -12.38 -8.88 1.42
N MET A 293 -11.45 -9.67 0.92
CA MET A 293 -11.59 -10.42 -0.33
C MET A 293 -12.30 -11.74 -0.07
N GLN A 294 -13.61 -11.69 0.16
CA GLN A 294 -14.42 -12.88 0.50
C GLN A 294 -14.30 -14.03 -0.52
N THR A 295 -14.07 -13.70 -1.79
CA THR A 295 -13.81 -14.68 -2.87
C THR A 295 -12.54 -15.50 -2.66
N PHE A 296 -11.59 -15.05 -1.82
CA PHE A 296 -10.46 -15.87 -1.36
C PHE A 296 -10.95 -17.07 -0.55
N ASN A 297 -11.87 -16.82 0.39
CA ASN A 297 -12.42 -17.87 1.25
C ASN A 297 -13.38 -18.77 0.46
N ASP A 298 -14.16 -18.21 -0.48
CA ASP A 298 -14.95 -19.02 -1.42
C ASP A 298 -14.05 -19.95 -2.26
N ALA A 299 -12.87 -19.49 -2.67
CA ALA A 299 -11.90 -20.32 -3.38
C ALA A 299 -11.30 -21.42 -2.50
N ALA A 300 -11.05 -21.14 -1.21
CA ALA A 300 -10.65 -22.17 -0.23
C ALA A 300 -11.72 -23.26 -0.08
N GLU A 301 -12.99 -22.88 0.07
CA GLU A 301 -14.12 -23.80 0.11
C GLU A 301 -14.22 -24.64 -1.18
N ALA A 302 -14.12 -23.99 -2.34
CA ALA A 302 -14.14 -24.67 -3.64
C ALA A 302 -12.96 -25.63 -3.85
N ALA A 303 -11.81 -25.36 -3.21
CA ALA A 303 -10.63 -26.21 -3.21
C ALA A 303 -10.69 -27.34 -2.17
N GLY A 304 -11.82 -27.53 -1.49
CA GLY A 304 -12.01 -28.58 -0.50
C GLY A 304 -11.34 -28.27 0.84
N ARG A 305 -11.36 -27.00 1.25
CA ARG A 305 -10.89 -26.50 2.54
C ARG A 305 -9.47 -26.98 2.88
N PRO A 306 -8.44 -26.51 2.15
CA PRO A 306 -7.04 -26.92 2.35
C PRO A 306 -6.57 -26.84 3.80
N GLU A 307 -7.12 -25.91 4.59
CA GLU A 307 -6.84 -25.76 6.01
C GLU A 307 -7.18 -27.01 6.86
N ASP A 308 -8.06 -27.89 6.38
CA ASP A 308 -8.48 -29.10 7.10
C ASP A 308 -7.52 -30.30 6.91
N TRP A 309 -6.68 -30.29 5.85
CA TRP A 309 -5.85 -31.44 5.49
C TRP A 309 -4.38 -31.12 5.23
N TYR A 310 -4.01 -29.86 5.03
CA TYR A 310 -2.61 -29.46 5.11
C TYR A 310 -2.07 -29.70 6.51
N ARG A 311 -0.91 -30.34 6.61
CA ARG A 311 -0.21 -30.54 7.87
C ARG A 311 0.49 -29.24 8.25
N ARG A 312 0.04 -28.62 9.34
CA ARG A 312 0.71 -27.48 9.97
C ARG A 312 1.81 -27.98 10.90
N ILE A 313 3.04 -27.60 10.60
CA ILE A 313 4.21 -27.87 11.43
C ILE A 313 4.48 -26.62 12.27
N GLU A 314 4.21 -26.72 13.57
CA GLU A 314 4.44 -25.62 14.50
C GLU A 314 5.90 -25.62 14.99
N PHE A 315 6.45 -24.42 15.17
CA PHE A 315 7.76 -24.22 15.77
C PHE A 315 7.76 -23.00 16.70
N ASP A 316 8.74 -22.92 17.59
CA ASP A 316 9.01 -21.76 18.46
C ASP A 316 10.08 -20.89 17.77
N HIS A 317 9.69 -19.68 17.37
CA HIS A 317 10.59 -18.77 16.67
C HIS A 317 11.51 -18.02 17.64
N SER A 318 10.97 -17.62 18.79
CA SER A 318 11.68 -16.89 19.85
C SER A 318 12.35 -15.61 19.33
N ALA A 319 11.60 -14.81 18.55
CA ALA A 319 12.11 -13.55 17.99
C ALA A 319 12.60 -12.58 19.11
N PRO A 320 13.75 -11.92 18.93
CA PRO A 320 14.21 -10.91 19.85
C PRO A 320 13.24 -9.72 19.87
N ARG A 321 12.74 -9.36 21.06
CA ARG A 321 11.91 -8.17 21.28
C ARG A 321 12.81 -6.94 21.41
N ALA A 322 13.05 -6.24 20.30
CA ALA A 322 13.92 -5.08 20.25
C ALA A 322 13.53 -4.12 19.11
N ASP A 323 13.97 -2.87 19.21
CA ASP A 323 13.97 -1.95 18.06
C ASP A 323 15.10 -2.34 17.10
N ILE A 324 14.73 -3.08 16.06
CA ILE A 324 15.61 -3.49 14.95
C ILE A 324 15.32 -2.69 13.67
N GLY A 325 14.65 -1.53 13.81
CA GLY A 325 14.20 -0.70 12.69
C GLY A 325 13.13 -1.37 11.82
N LEU A 326 12.88 -0.76 10.65
CA LEU A 326 11.94 -1.27 9.64
C LEU A 326 12.60 -1.19 8.26
N GLU A 327 12.82 -2.35 7.64
CA GLU A 327 13.35 -2.52 6.29
C GLU A 327 12.19 -2.71 5.31
N ARG A 328 11.48 -1.61 5.05
CA ARG A 328 10.30 -1.61 4.19
C ARG A 328 10.15 -0.28 3.45
N PRO A 329 9.82 -0.29 2.15
CA PRO A 329 9.48 0.95 1.45
C PRO A 329 8.10 1.45 1.90
N VAL A 330 8.07 2.32 2.91
CA VAL A 330 6.84 2.98 3.37
C VAL A 330 6.60 4.26 2.56
N ARG A 331 5.46 4.35 1.88
CA ARG A 331 5.10 5.53 1.08
C ARG A 331 4.49 6.61 1.97
N ARG A 332 5.14 7.78 2.05
CA ARG A 332 4.60 8.96 2.75
C ARG A 332 3.24 9.42 2.24
N PHE A 333 3.02 9.30 0.93
CA PHE A 333 1.80 9.71 0.26
C PHE A 333 1.18 8.51 -0.47
N PRO A 334 0.41 7.64 0.22
CA PRO A 334 -0.08 6.38 -0.37
C PRO A 334 -1.02 6.57 -1.57
N PHE A 335 -1.67 7.73 -1.66
CA PHE A 335 -2.57 8.10 -2.74
C PHE A 335 -1.89 8.78 -3.93
N VAL A 336 -0.63 9.21 -3.78
CA VAL A 336 0.10 9.91 -4.84
C VAL A 336 0.92 8.90 -5.63
N PRO A 337 0.82 8.88 -6.97
CA PRO A 337 1.65 8.02 -7.80
C PRO A 337 3.14 8.30 -7.59
N ASN A 338 3.94 7.25 -7.40
CA ASN A 338 5.38 7.37 -7.14
C ASN A 338 6.26 6.57 -8.12
N ARG A 339 5.65 5.96 -9.14
CA ARG A 339 6.37 5.17 -10.15
C ARG A 339 6.80 6.10 -11.27
N ALA A 340 8.07 6.51 -11.30
CA ALA A 340 8.56 7.50 -12.28
C ALA A 340 8.25 7.13 -13.73
N HIS A 341 8.39 5.85 -14.09
CA HIS A 341 8.12 5.34 -15.43
C HIS A 341 6.62 5.16 -15.74
N LYS A 342 5.72 5.43 -14.78
CA LYS A 342 4.25 5.27 -14.87
C LYS A 342 3.46 6.47 -14.34
N LEU A 343 4.14 7.54 -13.91
CA LEU A 343 3.50 8.71 -13.30
C LEU A 343 2.46 9.33 -14.24
N ASP A 344 2.80 9.46 -15.52
CA ASP A 344 1.88 9.94 -16.55
C ASP A 344 0.64 9.04 -16.69
N GLU A 345 0.83 7.72 -16.71
CA GLU A 345 -0.27 6.75 -16.81
C GLU A 345 -1.19 6.81 -15.57
N ASP A 346 -0.62 6.85 -14.36
CA ASP A 346 -1.40 6.87 -13.11
C ASP A 346 -2.21 8.17 -12.96
N CYS A 347 -1.62 9.32 -13.31
CA CYS A 347 -2.33 10.60 -13.33
C CYS A 347 -3.36 10.67 -14.47
N TYR A 348 -3.03 10.13 -15.64
CA TYR A 348 -3.96 10.00 -16.77
C TYR A 348 -5.19 9.20 -16.36
N GLU A 349 -5.04 8.05 -15.70
CA GLU A 349 -6.16 7.24 -15.22
C GLU A 349 -7.04 8.03 -14.25
N ALA A 350 -6.44 8.62 -13.21
CA ALA A 350 -7.17 9.36 -12.19
C ALA A 350 -7.98 10.52 -12.81
N PHE A 351 -7.37 11.30 -13.69
CA PHE A 351 -8.02 12.42 -14.37
C PHE A 351 -9.14 11.96 -15.31
N ASN A 352 -8.89 10.93 -16.12
CA ASN A 352 -9.88 10.48 -17.09
C ASN A 352 -11.09 9.78 -16.45
N ILE A 353 -10.92 9.12 -15.30
CA ILE A 353 -12.06 8.59 -14.52
C ILE A 353 -13.03 9.73 -14.17
N GLN A 354 -12.53 10.87 -13.70
CA GLN A 354 -13.37 12.01 -13.34
C GLN A 354 -14.06 12.61 -14.57
N VAL A 355 -13.31 12.81 -15.66
CA VAL A 355 -13.81 13.39 -16.91
C VAL A 355 -14.90 12.51 -17.53
N ASP A 356 -14.65 11.21 -17.70
CA ASP A 356 -15.61 10.29 -18.32
C ASP A 356 -16.90 10.15 -17.50
N ALA A 357 -16.76 10.05 -16.16
CA ALA A 357 -17.91 9.96 -15.27
C ALA A 357 -18.79 11.23 -15.33
N LEU A 358 -18.18 12.42 -15.42
CA LEU A 358 -18.91 13.67 -15.62
C LEU A 358 -19.55 13.73 -17.00
N MET A 359 -18.85 13.34 -18.07
CA MET A 359 -19.40 13.28 -19.43
C MET A 359 -20.65 12.39 -19.48
N ARG A 360 -20.59 11.20 -18.88
CA ARG A 360 -21.73 10.28 -18.81
C ARG A 360 -22.94 10.92 -18.13
N ARG A 361 -22.70 11.67 -17.04
CA ARG A 361 -23.77 12.34 -16.31
C ARG A 361 -24.39 13.49 -17.10
N ILE A 362 -23.58 14.29 -17.81
CA ILE A 362 -24.05 15.34 -18.73
C ILE A 362 -24.93 14.72 -19.81
N GLN A 363 -24.47 13.66 -20.47
CA GLN A 363 -25.24 12.99 -21.52
C GLN A 363 -26.55 12.40 -21.00
N ALA A 364 -26.56 11.83 -19.80
CA ALA A 364 -27.75 11.19 -19.22
C ALA A 364 -28.84 12.20 -18.79
N THR A 365 -28.46 13.43 -18.43
CA THR A 365 -29.38 14.43 -17.89
C THR A 365 -29.62 15.61 -18.82
N ASN A 366 -28.79 15.75 -19.86
CA ASN A 366 -28.82 16.82 -20.87
C ASN A 366 -29.04 18.24 -20.26
N PRO A 367 -28.19 18.66 -19.30
CA PRO A 367 -28.34 19.94 -18.63
C PRO A 367 -28.01 21.08 -19.58
N LYS A 368 -28.70 22.22 -19.46
CA LYS A 368 -28.36 23.41 -20.26
C LYS A 368 -27.01 23.98 -19.87
N CYS A 369 -26.67 23.98 -18.58
CA CYS A 369 -25.39 24.47 -18.08
C CYS A 369 -24.87 23.66 -16.88
N LEU A 370 -23.59 23.83 -16.56
CA LEU A 370 -22.94 23.35 -15.35
C LEU A 370 -22.69 24.53 -14.42
N VAL A 371 -23.18 24.51 -13.19
CA VAL A 371 -22.98 25.58 -12.21
C VAL A 371 -21.90 25.19 -11.22
N ILE A 372 -20.91 26.06 -11.00
CA ILE A 372 -19.78 25.80 -10.10
C ILE A 372 -19.39 27.07 -9.34
N GLY A 373 -19.12 26.93 -8.04
CA GLY A 373 -18.49 27.98 -7.23
C GLY A 373 -16.97 27.93 -7.39
N ILE A 374 -16.35 29.07 -7.74
CA ILE A 374 -14.90 29.19 -7.93
C ILE A 374 -14.32 30.08 -6.84
N SER A 375 -13.59 29.47 -5.91
CA SER A 375 -12.94 30.19 -4.80
C SER A 375 -11.52 30.64 -5.11
N GLY A 376 -10.91 30.08 -6.17
CA GLY A 376 -9.48 30.24 -6.45
C GLY A 376 -8.57 29.26 -5.69
N GLY A 377 -9.15 28.39 -4.85
CA GLY A 377 -8.44 27.26 -4.22
C GLY A 377 -8.33 26.04 -5.13
N LEU A 378 -7.49 25.06 -4.73
CA LEU A 378 -7.14 23.88 -5.52
C LEU A 378 -8.36 23.05 -5.94
N ASP A 379 -9.32 22.79 -5.05
CA ASP A 379 -10.39 21.82 -5.36
C ASP A 379 -11.38 22.37 -6.37
N SER A 380 -11.76 23.65 -6.23
CA SER A 380 -12.62 24.32 -7.22
C SER A 380 -11.91 24.50 -8.55
N THR A 381 -10.59 24.71 -8.52
CA THR A 381 -9.75 24.76 -9.72
C THR A 381 -9.75 23.42 -10.43
N HIS A 382 -9.45 22.32 -9.73
CA HIS A 382 -9.44 20.98 -10.30
C HIS A 382 -10.82 20.55 -10.82
N ALA A 383 -11.89 20.85 -10.10
CA ALA A 383 -13.24 20.58 -10.55
C ALA A 383 -13.57 21.32 -11.86
N LEU A 384 -13.10 22.56 -12.02
CA LEU A 384 -13.25 23.32 -13.26
C LEU A 384 -12.43 22.71 -14.41
N ILE A 385 -11.18 22.28 -14.16
CA ILE A 385 -10.34 21.58 -15.15
C ILE A 385 -11.10 20.35 -15.69
N VAL A 386 -11.64 19.51 -14.80
CA VAL A 386 -12.42 18.33 -15.17
C VAL A 386 -13.66 18.71 -15.97
N ALA A 387 -14.41 19.73 -15.52
CA ALA A 387 -15.61 20.21 -16.20
C ALA A 387 -15.31 20.73 -17.62
N ALA A 388 -14.28 21.56 -17.78
CA ALA A 388 -13.85 22.08 -19.06
C ALA A 388 -13.45 20.95 -20.01
N LYS A 389 -12.65 19.98 -19.55
CA LYS A 389 -12.25 18.84 -20.38
C LYS A 389 -13.43 17.98 -20.80
N ALA A 390 -14.39 17.76 -19.91
CA ALA A 390 -15.62 17.02 -20.23
C ALA A 390 -16.45 17.73 -21.31
N MET A 391 -16.56 19.06 -21.23
CA MET A 391 -17.29 19.87 -22.23
C MET A 391 -16.58 19.83 -23.59
N ASP A 392 -15.26 20.00 -23.60
CA ASP A 392 -14.45 19.93 -24.83
C ASP A 392 -14.63 18.58 -25.54
N ARG A 393 -14.56 17.47 -24.79
CA ARG A 393 -14.73 16.12 -25.35
C ARG A 393 -16.14 15.83 -25.85
N LEU A 394 -17.15 16.46 -25.25
CA LEU A 394 -18.53 16.38 -25.71
C LEU A 394 -18.85 17.33 -26.88
N GLY A 395 -17.89 18.17 -27.30
CA GLY A 395 -18.12 19.21 -28.30
C GLY A 395 -19.11 20.27 -27.85
N ARG A 396 -19.27 20.47 -26.52
CA ARG A 396 -20.11 21.53 -25.95
C ARG A 396 -19.29 22.78 -25.71
N PRO A 397 -19.87 23.98 -25.88
CA PRO A 397 -19.15 25.21 -25.63
C PRO A 397 -18.84 25.36 -24.14
N ARG A 398 -17.61 25.75 -23.80
CA ARG A 398 -17.20 26.01 -22.40
C ARG A 398 -18.03 27.11 -21.72
N THR A 399 -18.69 27.98 -22.49
CA THR A 399 -19.62 28.99 -21.98
C THR A 399 -20.89 28.39 -21.34
N ASP A 400 -21.19 27.11 -21.57
CA ASP A 400 -22.23 26.39 -20.83
C ASP A 400 -21.78 26.06 -19.39
N ILE A 401 -20.51 26.26 -19.04
CA ILE A 401 -20.04 26.29 -17.65
C ILE A 401 -20.30 27.70 -17.12
N ARG A 402 -21.05 27.80 -16.02
CA ARG A 402 -21.34 29.04 -15.29
C ARG A 402 -20.59 29.02 -13.97
N GLY A 403 -19.47 29.73 -13.93
CA GLY A 403 -18.62 29.91 -12.75
C GLY A 403 -19.03 31.13 -11.95
N TYR A 404 -19.07 31.00 -10.63
CA TYR A 404 -19.41 32.10 -9.73
C TYR A 404 -18.33 32.25 -8.65
N THR A 405 -17.75 33.44 -8.54
CA THR A 405 -17.01 33.83 -7.33
C THR A 405 -17.96 34.54 -6.37
N MET A 406 -17.95 34.13 -5.10
CA MET A 406 -18.97 34.53 -4.11
C MET A 406 -18.32 35.09 -2.83
N PRO A 407 -17.80 36.34 -2.88
CA PRO A 407 -17.06 36.93 -1.79
C PRO A 407 -17.91 37.10 -0.54
N GLY A 408 -17.36 36.66 0.61
CA GLY A 408 -17.95 36.81 1.93
C GLY A 408 -17.26 37.90 2.76
N PHE A 409 -17.37 37.82 4.09
CA PHE A 409 -16.79 38.81 4.99
C PHE A 409 -15.26 38.76 5.08
N ALA A 410 -14.65 37.64 4.69
CA ALA A 410 -13.21 37.38 4.83
C ALA A 410 -12.48 37.13 3.49
N THR A 411 -13.14 37.34 2.36
CA THR A 411 -12.54 37.09 1.04
C THR A 411 -11.45 38.10 0.74
N SER A 412 -10.24 37.61 0.42
CA SER A 412 -9.11 38.47 0.06
C SER A 412 -9.18 38.94 -1.40
N GLU A 413 -8.48 40.03 -1.72
CA GLU A 413 -8.33 40.46 -3.13
C GLU A 413 -7.56 39.43 -3.97
N GLY A 414 -6.62 38.70 -3.35
CA GLY A 414 -5.77 37.73 -4.03
C GLY A 414 -6.53 36.51 -4.55
N THR A 415 -7.27 35.81 -3.69
CA THR A 415 -8.07 34.63 -4.07
C THR A 415 -9.18 34.98 -5.05
N LYS A 416 -9.83 36.13 -4.84
CA LYS A 416 -10.82 36.67 -5.78
C LYS A 416 -10.20 36.94 -7.16
N SER A 417 -9.01 37.55 -7.21
CA SER A 417 -8.30 37.77 -8.48
C SER A 417 -7.93 36.45 -9.14
N ASN A 418 -7.54 35.41 -8.38
CA ASN A 418 -7.24 34.09 -8.92
C ASN A 418 -8.49 33.43 -9.51
N ALA A 419 -9.64 33.52 -8.84
CA ALA A 419 -10.91 33.02 -9.35
C ALA A 419 -11.28 33.66 -10.70
N TRP A 420 -11.19 34.99 -10.83
CA TRP A 420 -11.45 35.68 -12.09
C TRP A 420 -10.48 35.27 -13.19
N ARG A 421 -9.16 35.29 -12.92
CA ARG A 421 -8.13 34.86 -13.88
C ARG A 421 -8.39 33.44 -14.38
N LEU A 422 -8.79 32.55 -13.49
CA LEU A 422 -9.11 31.18 -13.83
C LEU A 422 -10.33 31.10 -14.75
N MET A 423 -11.44 31.74 -14.39
CA MET A 423 -12.65 31.72 -15.21
C MET A 423 -12.42 32.33 -16.60
N ASP A 424 -11.69 33.45 -16.66
CA ASP A 424 -11.34 34.13 -17.92
C ASP A 424 -10.44 33.24 -18.80
N ALA A 425 -9.41 32.61 -18.23
CA ALA A 425 -8.50 31.74 -18.96
C ALA A 425 -9.23 30.52 -19.55
N PHE A 426 -10.16 29.92 -18.81
CA PHE A 426 -10.96 28.81 -19.32
C PHE A 426 -12.04 29.22 -20.33
N GLY A 427 -12.35 30.51 -20.44
CA GLY A 427 -13.36 31.04 -21.37
C GLY A 427 -14.79 30.60 -21.02
N ILE A 428 -15.11 30.51 -19.72
CA ILE A 428 -16.44 30.12 -19.23
C ILE A 428 -17.35 31.34 -19.04
N THR A 429 -18.64 31.12 -18.76
CA THR A 429 -19.51 32.21 -18.32
C THR A 429 -19.20 32.52 -16.85
N ALA A 430 -18.62 33.69 -16.59
CA ALA A 430 -18.17 34.11 -15.26
C ALA A 430 -19.08 35.19 -14.67
N GLU A 431 -19.48 35.03 -13.41
CA GLU A 431 -20.24 36.03 -12.66
C GLU A 431 -19.70 36.16 -11.22
N GLU A 432 -19.95 37.31 -10.59
CA GLU A 432 -19.63 37.56 -9.19
C GLU A 432 -20.90 37.91 -8.43
N ILE A 433 -21.09 37.28 -7.27
CA ILE A 433 -22.24 37.53 -6.39
C ILE A 433 -21.73 37.78 -4.97
N ASP A 434 -21.83 39.02 -4.52
CA ASP A 434 -21.54 39.38 -3.13
C ASP A 434 -22.62 38.81 -2.20
N ILE A 435 -22.23 37.89 -1.31
CA ILE A 435 -23.16 37.23 -0.38
C ILE A 435 -23.35 38.03 0.92
N LYS A 436 -22.52 39.06 1.19
CA LYS A 436 -22.55 39.79 2.47
C LYS A 436 -23.91 40.41 2.78
N PRO A 437 -24.66 41.03 1.84
CA PRO A 437 -25.98 41.58 2.16
C PRO A 437 -26.95 40.50 2.66
N THR A 438 -27.00 39.36 1.99
CA THR A 438 -27.89 38.24 2.35
C THR A 438 -27.43 37.55 3.63
N ALA A 439 -26.11 37.42 3.83
CA ALA A 439 -25.54 36.87 5.05
C ALA A 439 -25.84 37.78 6.25
N THR A 440 -25.68 39.09 6.10
CA THR A 440 -26.02 40.08 7.15
C THR A 440 -27.50 39.98 7.52
N MET A 441 -28.39 40.00 6.52
CA MET A 441 -29.83 39.84 6.73
C MET A 441 -30.17 38.51 7.42
N MET A 442 -29.52 37.41 7.05
CA MET A 442 -29.73 36.11 7.70
C MET A 442 -29.27 36.13 9.16
N LEU A 443 -28.08 36.68 9.44
CA LEU A 443 -27.52 36.80 10.78
C LEU A 443 -28.40 37.70 11.67
N GLU A 444 -28.91 38.82 11.13
CA GLU A 444 -29.89 39.69 11.80
C GLU A 444 -31.16 38.91 12.16
N ASN A 445 -31.74 38.18 11.20
CA ASN A 445 -33.02 37.48 11.40
C ASN A 445 -32.92 36.31 12.40
N ILE A 446 -31.74 35.73 12.59
CA ILE A 446 -31.51 34.68 13.60
C ILE A 446 -31.00 35.24 14.94
N GLY A 447 -30.82 36.56 15.06
CA GLY A 447 -30.37 37.23 16.29
C GLY A 447 -28.91 36.92 16.63
N HIS A 448 -28.03 36.78 15.64
CA HIS A 448 -26.61 36.51 15.87
C HIS A 448 -25.86 37.79 16.26
N ALA A 449 -25.00 37.73 17.28
CA ALA A 449 -24.29 38.89 17.86
C ALA A 449 -23.47 39.71 16.85
N PHE A 450 -22.93 39.06 15.80
CA PHE A 450 -22.26 39.76 14.69
C PHE A 450 -23.13 40.82 14.01
N ALA A 451 -24.44 40.58 13.88
CA ALA A 451 -25.37 41.52 13.29
C ALA A 451 -25.57 42.79 14.16
N GLU A 452 -25.27 42.71 15.45
CA GLU A 452 -25.34 43.83 16.40
C GLU A 452 -24.01 44.60 16.51
N GLY A 453 -23.01 44.22 15.70
CA GLY A 453 -21.69 44.85 15.64
C GLY A 453 -20.63 44.22 16.55
N GLU A 454 -20.93 43.10 17.21
CA GLU A 454 -19.95 42.35 18.00
C GLU A 454 -19.06 41.46 17.10
N PRO A 455 -17.73 41.38 17.32
CA PRO A 455 -16.83 40.58 16.48
C PRO A 455 -16.89 39.08 16.85
N VAL A 456 -18.09 38.49 16.82
CA VAL A 456 -18.31 37.06 17.09
C VAL A 456 -18.26 36.29 15.77
N TYR A 457 -17.23 35.45 15.61
CA TYR A 457 -16.98 34.64 14.41
C TYR A 457 -17.02 33.15 14.77
N ASP A 458 -18.20 32.67 15.12
CA ASP A 458 -18.40 31.27 15.51
C ASP A 458 -18.78 30.38 14.30
N VAL A 459 -18.99 29.09 14.57
CA VAL A 459 -19.40 28.10 13.57
C VAL A 459 -20.72 28.49 12.87
N THR A 460 -21.63 29.22 13.54
CA THR A 460 -22.87 29.70 12.92
C THR A 460 -22.56 30.78 11.88
N PHE A 461 -21.69 31.74 12.20
CA PHE A 461 -21.23 32.77 11.26
C PHE A 461 -20.60 32.17 9.99
N GLU A 462 -19.76 31.15 10.15
CA GLU A 462 -19.14 30.44 9.03
C GLU A 462 -20.18 29.66 8.20
N ASN A 463 -21.05 28.89 8.86
CA ASN A 463 -22.07 28.06 8.22
C ASN A 463 -23.11 28.88 7.44
N VAL A 464 -23.47 30.08 7.90
CA VAL A 464 -24.36 30.99 7.14
C VAL A 464 -23.75 31.34 5.79
N GLN A 465 -22.47 31.69 5.75
CA GLN A 465 -21.78 32.02 4.50
C GLN A 465 -21.66 30.80 3.58
N ALA A 466 -21.25 29.64 4.11
CA ALA A 466 -21.14 28.40 3.33
C ALA A 466 -22.50 27.95 2.78
N GLY A 467 -23.55 28.01 3.60
CA GLY A 467 -24.90 27.63 3.21
C GLY A 467 -25.48 28.56 2.14
N LEU A 468 -25.31 29.87 2.26
CA LEU A 468 -25.77 30.82 1.26
C LEU A 468 -25.09 30.63 -0.09
N ARG A 469 -23.78 30.36 -0.11
CA ARG A 469 -23.06 30.02 -1.36
C ARG A 469 -23.72 28.84 -2.06
N THR A 470 -23.97 27.76 -1.33
CA THR A 470 -24.64 26.59 -1.90
C THR A 470 -26.08 26.90 -2.32
N ASP A 471 -26.86 27.63 -1.52
CA ASP A 471 -28.24 27.98 -1.89
C ASP A 471 -28.28 28.77 -3.21
N TYR A 472 -27.48 29.84 -3.33
CA TYR A 472 -27.33 30.59 -4.57
C TYR A 472 -27.00 29.68 -5.75
N LEU A 473 -25.98 28.83 -5.64
CA LEU A 473 -25.60 27.91 -6.73
C LEU A 473 -26.75 26.98 -7.13
N PHE A 474 -27.52 26.44 -6.18
CA PHE A 474 -28.69 25.60 -6.48
C PHE A 474 -29.83 26.41 -7.11
N ARG A 475 -30.09 27.65 -6.66
CA ARG A 475 -31.09 28.53 -7.28
C ARG A 475 -30.71 28.90 -8.71
N LEU A 476 -29.44 29.23 -8.94
CA LEU A 476 -28.87 29.54 -10.25
C LEU A 476 -28.93 28.32 -11.18
N ALA A 477 -28.61 27.12 -10.68
CA ALA A 477 -28.78 25.89 -11.43
C ALA A 477 -30.24 25.70 -11.88
N GLY A 478 -31.20 25.91 -10.98
CA GLY A 478 -32.63 25.88 -11.32
C GLY A 478 -33.02 26.94 -12.36
N GLN A 479 -32.56 28.18 -12.20
CA GLN A 479 -32.84 29.30 -13.09
C GLN A 479 -32.31 29.05 -14.52
N HIS A 480 -31.12 28.47 -14.63
CA HIS A 480 -30.46 28.25 -15.93
C HIS A 480 -30.69 26.85 -16.50
N GLY A 481 -31.52 26.01 -15.86
CA GLY A 481 -31.80 24.64 -16.30
C GLY A 481 -30.56 23.74 -16.29
N GLY A 482 -29.68 23.96 -15.30
CA GLY A 482 -28.46 23.23 -15.07
C GLY A 482 -28.45 22.50 -13.74
N TRP A 483 -27.26 22.19 -13.26
CA TRP A 483 -26.99 21.42 -12.05
C TRP A 483 -25.64 21.81 -11.48
N VAL A 484 -25.48 21.63 -10.16
CA VAL A 484 -24.31 22.09 -9.39
C VAL A 484 -23.22 21.02 -9.36
N ILE A 485 -22.00 21.40 -9.73
CA ILE A 485 -20.78 20.60 -9.56
C ILE A 485 -20.22 20.85 -8.15
N GLY A 486 -20.06 19.78 -7.38
CA GLY A 486 -19.44 19.82 -6.06
C GLY A 486 -17.92 19.68 -6.15
N THR A 487 -17.22 20.46 -5.34
CA THR A 487 -15.75 20.56 -5.34
C THR A 487 -15.09 19.83 -4.17
N GLY A 488 -15.85 19.44 -3.15
CA GLY A 488 -15.33 18.81 -1.94
C GLY A 488 -14.56 17.51 -2.24
N ASP A 489 -13.42 17.36 -1.58
CA ASP A 489 -12.46 16.28 -1.81
C ASP A 489 -12.56 15.15 -0.78
N LEU A 490 -11.88 14.02 -1.05
CA LEU A 490 -11.94 12.83 -0.21
C LEU A 490 -11.45 13.08 1.23
N SER A 491 -10.47 13.95 1.42
CA SER A 491 -9.87 14.26 2.73
C SER A 491 -10.82 15.10 3.58
N GLU A 492 -11.47 16.09 2.97
CA GLU A 492 -12.55 16.86 3.59
C GLU A 492 -13.72 15.96 4.00
N LEU A 493 -14.09 15.02 3.13
CA LEU A 493 -15.12 14.02 3.43
C LEU A 493 -14.72 13.08 4.58
N ALA A 494 -13.45 12.71 4.69
CA ALA A 494 -12.93 11.88 5.77
C ALA A 494 -13.03 12.60 7.12
N LEU A 495 -12.61 13.86 7.15
CA LEU A 495 -12.54 14.67 8.37
C LEU A 495 -13.87 15.35 8.69
N GLY A 496 -14.85 15.28 7.79
CA GLY A 496 -16.10 16.03 7.90
C GLY A 496 -15.88 17.53 7.91
N TRP A 497 -14.87 17.99 7.18
CA TRP A 497 -14.47 19.39 7.04
C TRP A 497 -15.31 20.07 5.95
N CYS A 498 -16.61 20.15 6.20
CA CYS A 498 -17.61 20.73 5.29
C CYS A 498 -18.87 21.12 6.06
N THR A 499 -19.67 22.02 5.50
CA THR A 499 -21.00 22.38 6.03
C THR A 499 -22.04 21.37 5.54
N TYR A 500 -22.71 20.66 6.46
CA TYR A 500 -23.68 19.61 6.14
C TYR A 500 -25.04 20.16 5.71
N GLY A 501 -25.70 19.49 4.76
CA GLY A 501 -27.04 19.85 4.30
C GLY A 501 -27.01 20.99 3.30
N VAL A 502 -27.38 22.20 3.72
CA VAL A 502 -27.25 23.41 2.90
C VAL A 502 -25.84 23.95 3.12
N GLY A 503 -24.90 23.47 2.31
CA GLY A 503 -23.48 23.78 2.46
C GLY A 503 -22.63 23.16 1.35
N ASP A 504 -21.33 23.39 1.39
CA ASP A 504 -20.33 22.98 0.40
C ASP A 504 -20.27 21.45 0.20
N HIS A 505 -20.75 20.68 1.17
CA HIS A 505 -20.96 19.23 1.05
C HIS A 505 -21.95 18.83 -0.07
N MET A 506 -22.96 19.67 -0.33
CA MET A 506 -24.08 19.31 -1.20
C MET A 506 -23.88 19.82 -2.62
N SER A 507 -24.15 18.94 -3.58
CA SER A 507 -24.13 19.25 -5.01
C SER A 507 -25.01 18.25 -5.75
N HIS A 508 -25.20 18.43 -7.05
CA HIS A 508 -25.81 17.37 -7.84
C HIS A 508 -24.78 16.27 -8.17
N TYR A 509 -23.48 16.62 -8.24
CA TYR A 509 -22.39 15.67 -8.50
C TYR A 509 -21.04 16.19 -8.02
N GLY A 510 -20.40 15.45 -7.11
CA GLY A 510 -19.09 15.77 -6.55
C GLY A 510 -17.99 15.11 -7.36
N VAL A 511 -17.34 15.86 -8.25
CA VAL A 511 -16.29 15.33 -9.13
C VAL A 511 -15.01 14.97 -8.39
N ASN A 512 -14.74 15.64 -7.27
CA ASN A 512 -13.53 15.43 -6.44
C ASN A 512 -13.76 14.45 -5.27
N ALA A 513 -14.98 13.93 -5.09
CA ALA A 513 -15.32 13.10 -3.92
C ALA A 513 -14.49 11.81 -3.77
N GLY A 514 -13.81 11.37 -4.84
CA GLY A 514 -12.90 10.23 -4.84
C GLY A 514 -11.41 10.58 -4.87
N VAL A 515 -11.03 11.86 -4.82
CA VAL A 515 -9.65 12.36 -4.94
C VAL A 515 -9.23 13.00 -3.61
N PRO A 516 -8.16 12.52 -2.96
CA PRO A 516 -7.65 13.13 -1.73
C PRO A 516 -6.89 14.43 -1.99
N LYS A 517 -6.81 15.30 -0.98
CA LYS A 517 -6.14 16.61 -1.07
C LYS A 517 -4.71 16.48 -1.57
N THR A 518 -3.97 15.48 -1.08
CA THR A 518 -2.58 15.27 -1.51
C THR A 518 -2.46 14.94 -2.99
N LEU A 519 -3.49 14.39 -3.64
CA LEU A 519 -3.46 14.03 -5.06
C LEU A 519 -3.89 15.20 -5.97
N ILE A 520 -4.76 16.11 -5.50
CA ILE A 520 -5.28 17.22 -6.32
C ILE A 520 -4.14 18.07 -6.91
N GLN A 521 -3.15 18.44 -6.10
CA GLN A 521 -2.01 19.24 -6.56
C GLN A 521 -1.21 18.54 -7.68
N TYR A 522 -1.06 17.21 -7.60
CA TYR A 522 -0.37 16.43 -8.62
C TYR A 522 -1.18 16.35 -9.91
N LEU A 523 -2.50 16.21 -9.83
CA LEU A 523 -3.34 16.22 -11.02
C LEU A 523 -3.31 17.57 -11.73
N ILE A 524 -3.35 18.69 -10.99
CA ILE A 524 -3.22 20.03 -11.58
C ILE A 524 -1.84 20.18 -12.25
N ARG A 525 -0.74 19.85 -11.54
CA ARG A 525 0.62 19.87 -12.13
C ARG A 525 0.69 19.00 -13.40
N TRP A 526 0.19 17.78 -13.35
CA TRP A 526 0.17 16.89 -14.49
C TRP A 526 -0.60 17.48 -15.68
N THR A 527 -1.73 18.14 -15.47
CA THR A 527 -2.47 18.79 -16.57
C THR A 527 -1.68 19.90 -17.26
N THR A 528 -0.87 20.65 -16.50
CA THR A 528 0.02 21.68 -17.07
C THR A 528 1.22 21.08 -17.81
N GLN A 529 1.86 20.05 -17.25
CA GLN A 529 3.04 19.40 -17.84
C GLN A 529 2.71 18.65 -19.13
N THR A 530 1.49 18.15 -19.25
CA THR A 530 1.00 17.43 -20.44
C THR A 530 0.20 18.32 -21.39
N SER A 531 0.17 19.64 -21.13
CA SER A 531 -0.54 20.66 -21.93
C SER A 531 -1.97 20.23 -22.27
N GLN A 532 -2.75 19.84 -21.25
CA GLN A 532 -4.15 19.46 -21.45
C GLN A 532 -5.02 20.63 -21.93
N PHE A 533 -4.53 21.86 -21.75
CA PHE A 533 -5.12 23.14 -22.15
C PHE A 533 -4.06 24.01 -22.85
N ASP A 534 -4.43 25.23 -23.24
CA ASP A 534 -3.48 26.18 -23.82
C ASP A 534 -2.53 26.80 -22.77
N SER A 535 -1.45 27.42 -23.25
CA SER A 535 -0.41 27.99 -22.39
C SER A 535 -0.89 29.15 -21.51
N GLY A 536 -2.00 29.80 -21.84
CA GLY A 536 -2.61 30.83 -21.00
C GLY A 536 -3.25 30.23 -19.76
N VAL A 537 -3.98 29.12 -19.94
CA VAL A 537 -4.53 28.34 -18.83
C VAL A 537 -3.41 27.75 -17.96
N ASP A 538 -2.39 27.15 -18.56
CA ASP A 538 -1.29 26.52 -17.83
C ASP A 538 -0.57 27.51 -16.90
N ALA A 539 -0.36 28.75 -17.34
CA ALA A 539 0.25 29.81 -16.52
C ALA A 539 -0.59 30.20 -15.30
N VAL A 540 -1.93 30.23 -15.44
CA VAL A 540 -2.83 30.52 -14.32
C VAL A 540 -2.83 29.37 -13.32
N LEU A 541 -2.86 28.13 -13.80
CA LEU A 541 -2.83 26.93 -12.95
C LEU A 541 -1.53 26.83 -12.14
N ALA A 542 -0.38 27.16 -12.74
CA ALA A 542 0.89 27.24 -12.03
C ALA A 542 0.84 28.29 -10.90
N GLY A 543 0.31 29.48 -11.16
CA GLY A 543 0.16 30.52 -10.13
C GLY A 543 -0.76 30.12 -8.97
N ILE A 544 -1.80 29.32 -9.23
CA ILE A 544 -2.68 28.78 -8.18
C ILE A 544 -1.95 27.75 -7.31
N LEU A 545 -1.11 26.90 -7.91
CA LEU A 545 -0.30 25.93 -7.17
C LEU A 545 0.71 26.59 -6.22
N ASP A 546 1.22 27.77 -6.59
CA ASP A 546 2.17 28.55 -5.78
C ASP A 546 1.50 29.40 -4.69
N THR A 547 0.16 29.49 -4.68
CA THR A 547 -0.59 30.29 -3.70
C THR A 547 -0.89 29.47 -2.45
N GLU A 548 -0.54 29.99 -1.27
CA GLU A 548 -0.92 29.40 0.02
C GLU A 548 -2.44 29.51 0.27
N ILE A 549 -3.10 28.40 0.62
CA ILE A 549 -4.57 28.31 0.68
C ILE A 549 -5.06 28.35 2.12
N SER A 550 -6.07 29.18 2.36
CA SER A 550 -6.74 29.32 3.66
C SER A 550 -8.27 29.36 3.51
N PRO A 551 -9.05 28.85 4.47
CA PRO A 551 -10.51 29.01 4.51
C PRO A 551 -10.87 30.48 4.78
N GLU A 552 -11.34 31.17 3.74
CA GLU A 552 -11.72 32.59 3.81
C GLU A 552 -13.13 32.81 4.38
N LEU A 553 -13.37 32.33 5.61
CA LEU A 553 -14.66 32.47 6.29
C LEU A 553 -14.60 33.48 7.45
N VAL A 554 -13.43 33.64 8.08
CA VAL A 554 -13.21 34.54 9.23
C VAL A 554 -12.15 35.59 8.86
N PRO A 555 -12.37 36.89 9.16
CA PRO A 555 -11.36 37.93 8.94
C PRO A 555 -10.05 37.63 9.69
N ALA A 556 -8.92 38.12 9.17
CA ALA A 556 -7.63 37.96 9.85
C ALA A 556 -7.68 38.49 11.30
N GLY A 557 -7.00 37.80 12.21
CA GLY A 557 -6.91 38.19 13.61
C GLY A 557 -6.28 39.59 13.80
N ALA A 558 -6.37 40.14 15.01
CA ALA A 558 -5.76 41.44 15.34
C ALA A 558 -4.21 41.47 15.18
N ASP A 559 -3.60 40.29 15.07
CA ASP A 559 -2.18 40.02 14.78
C ASP A 559 -1.88 39.80 13.28
N GLY A 560 -2.90 39.86 12.41
CA GLY A 560 -2.79 39.63 10.96
C GLY A 560 -2.72 38.16 10.56
N GLN A 561 -2.84 37.22 11.51
CA GLN A 561 -2.78 35.78 11.21
C GLN A 561 -4.11 35.30 10.61
N ILE A 562 -4.01 34.50 9.55
CA ILE A 562 -5.16 33.86 8.88
C ILE A 562 -5.25 32.42 9.39
N GLN A 563 -6.44 31.97 9.79
CA GLN A 563 -6.65 30.59 10.26
C GLN A 563 -6.43 29.58 9.13
N SER A 564 -5.35 28.80 9.19
CA SER A 564 -5.11 27.69 8.26
C SER A 564 -5.95 26.47 8.63
N THR A 565 -6.67 25.85 7.68
CA THR A 565 -7.41 24.60 7.90
C THR A 565 -6.55 23.52 8.57
N GLN A 566 -5.30 23.37 8.12
CA GLN A 566 -4.39 22.33 8.62
C GLN A 566 -3.94 22.58 10.08
N SER A 567 -4.08 23.80 10.59
CA SER A 567 -3.85 24.08 12.02
C SER A 567 -4.93 23.49 12.94
N ILE A 568 -6.13 23.22 12.40
CA ILE A 568 -7.28 22.68 13.15
C ILE A 568 -7.40 21.17 12.97
N ILE A 569 -7.30 20.69 11.73
CA ILE A 569 -7.51 19.26 11.41
C ILE A 569 -6.21 18.47 11.26
N GLY A 570 -5.07 19.14 11.29
CA GLY A 570 -3.76 18.55 11.06
C GLY A 570 -3.34 18.55 9.59
N PRO A 571 -2.07 18.20 9.30
CA PRO A 571 -1.54 18.12 7.95
C PRO A 571 -2.33 17.12 7.09
N TYR A 572 -2.69 17.50 5.86
CA TYR A 572 -3.41 16.60 4.95
C TYR A 572 -2.62 15.35 4.61
N GLU A 573 -1.29 15.46 4.50
CA GLU A 573 -0.41 14.32 4.24
C GLU A 573 -0.45 13.24 5.33
N LEU A 574 -0.57 13.63 6.61
CA LEU A 574 -0.78 12.69 7.71
C LEU A 574 -2.20 12.13 7.68
N ASN A 575 -3.20 12.98 7.51
CA ASN A 575 -4.60 12.54 7.47
C ASN A 575 -4.88 11.57 6.31
N ASP A 576 -4.33 11.83 5.12
CA ASP A 576 -4.46 10.98 3.94
C ASP A 576 -3.66 9.68 4.12
N PHE A 577 -2.51 9.73 4.82
CA PHE A 577 -1.80 8.52 5.24
C PHE A 577 -2.68 7.66 6.15
N PHE A 578 -3.23 8.24 7.22
CA PHE A 578 -4.12 7.54 8.15
C PHE A 578 -5.34 6.98 7.44
N LEU A 579 -5.95 7.77 6.56
CA LEU A 579 -7.10 7.41 5.76
C LEU A 579 -6.82 6.18 4.91
N HIS A 580 -5.69 6.15 4.20
CA HIS A 580 -5.31 5.01 3.39
C HIS A 580 -5.22 3.74 4.22
N HIS A 581 -4.47 3.78 5.32
CA HIS A 581 -4.19 2.59 6.12
C HIS A 581 -5.43 2.09 6.89
N ILE A 582 -6.28 3.00 7.37
CA ILE A 582 -7.50 2.64 8.11
C ILE A 582 -8.61 2.18 7.17
N ILE A 583 -8.86 2.86 6.03
CA ILE A 583 -9.96 2.48 5.14
C ILE A 583 -9.60 1.27 4.29
N ARG A 584 -8.44 1.32 3.61
CA ARG A 584 -8.08 0.28 2.64
C ARG A 584 -7.80 -1.03 3.36
N TRP A 585 -6.99 -0.97 4.42
CA TRP A 585 -6.47 -2.16 5.08
C TRP A 585 -7.12 -2.43 6.44
N GLY A 586 -7.78 -1.46 7.08
CA GLY A 586 -8.35 -1.64 8.43
C GLY A 586 -7.32 -1.90 9.49
N GLN A 587 -6.12 -1.36 9.32
CA GLN A 587 -5.04 -1.52 10.27
C GLN A 587 -5.36 -0.80 11.58
N LYS A 588 -4.83 -1.33 12.68
CA LYS A 588 -4.97 -0.75 14.01
C LYS A 588 -4.29 0.63 14.07
N PRO A 589 -4.83 1.60 14.83
CA PRO A 589 -4.19 2.88 15.05
C PRO A 589 -2.71 2.81 15.43
N SER A 590 -2.32 1.93 16.36
CA SER A 590 -0.93 1.75 16.78
C SER A 590 0.00 1.36 15.62
N HIS A 591 -0.44 0.42 14.78
CA HIS A 591 0.28 0.00 13.58
C HIS A 591 0.39 1.14 12.55
N VAL A 592 -0.68 1.93 12.38
CA VAL A 592 -0.65 3.11 11.50
C VAL A 592 0.31 4.18 12.03
N ALA A 593 0.36 4.40 13.35
CA ALA A 593 1.32 5.31 13.98
C ALA A 593 2.77 4.83 13.78
N PHE A 594 3.04 3.53 13.90
CA PHE A 594 4.36 2.94 13.64
C PHE A 594 4.80 3.14 12.19
N LEU A 595 3.93 2.83 11.23
CA LEU A 595 4.19 3.06 9.81
C LEU A 595 4.41 4.54 9.51
N ALA A 596 3.57 5.42 10.06
CA ALA A 596 3.71 6.86 9.89
C ALA A 596 5.02 7.37 10.49
N TRP A 597 5.41 6.89 11.68
CA TRP A 597 6.66 7.27 12.31
C TRP A 597 7.86 6.86 11.46
N HIS A 598 7.90 5.62 10.95
CA HIS A 598 8.96 5.21 10.03
C HIS A 598 8.96 5.98 8.70
N ALA A 599 7.79 6.39 8.21
CA ALA A 599 7.68 7.20 7.00
C ALA A 599 8.12 8.65 7.22
N TRP A 600 7.87 9.25 8.38
CA TRP A 600 7.94 10.70 8.56
C TRP A 600 9.02 11.17 9.54
N LYS A 601 9.67 10.29 10.32
CA LYS A 601 10.66 10.68 11.35
C LYS A 601 11.98 11.22 10.83
N ASP A 602 12.29 11.02 9.56
CA ASP A 602 13.52 11.51 8.94
C ASP A 602 13.24 11.91 7.50
N ALA A 603 13.22 13.22 7.24
CA ALA A 603 12.94 13.74 5.91
C ALA A 603 14.01 13.38 4.85
N LYS A 604 15.23 12.97 5.27
CA LYS A 604 16.34 12.64 4.37
C LYS A 604 16.31 11.20 3.87
N SER A 605 15.48 10.34 4.45
CA SER A 605 15.36 8.93 4.08
C SER A 605 13.99 8.58 3.51
N GLY A 606 13.85 7.35 3.02
CA GLY A 606 12.60 6.83 2.48
C GLY A 606 12.20 7.43 1.14
N LEU A 607 10.93 7.23 0.78
CA LEU A 607 10.40 7.61 -0.53
C LEU A 607 9.61 8.92 -0.44
N TRP A 608 9.91 9.83 -1.35
CA TRP A 608 9.16 11.06 -1.59
C TRP A 608 8.48 11.01 -2.95
N PRO A 609 7.33 11.67 -3.14
CA PRO A 609 6.79 11.87 -4.45
C PRO A 609 7.79 12.57 -5.37
N ILE A 610 7.69 12.27 -6.65
CA ILE A 610 8.54 12.87 -7.68
C ILE A 610 8.19 14.36 -7.78
N GLU A 611 9.21 15.21 -7.91
CA GLU A 611 9.06 16.67 -8.05
C GLU A 611 8.43 17.39 -6.85
N LEU A 612 8.39 16.73 -5.67
CA LEU A 612 8.08 17.44 -4.43
C LEU A 612 9.27 18.36 -4.06
N PRO A 613 9.05 19.68 -3.92
CA PRO A 613 10.09 20.62 -3.50
C PRO A 613 10.71 20.24 -2.15
N ASP A 614 11.99 20.55 -1.95
CA ASP A 614 12.71 20.18 -0.72
C ASP A 614 12.16 20.89 0.53
N ASP A 615 11.63 22.10 0.39
CA ASP A 615 10.98 22.86 1.46
C ASP A 615 9.58 22.34 1.82
N ALA A 616 8.98 21.50 0.97
CA ALA A 616 7.72 20.80 1.23
C ALA A 616 7.93 19.40 1.86
N LYS A 617 9.18 19.00 2.14
CA LYS A 617 9.52 17.72 2.76
C LYS A 617 9.50 17.83 4.28
N ASN A 618 8.33 17.61 4.85
CA ASN A 618 8.13 17.69 6.30
C ASN A 618 8.67 16.46 7.06
N GLU A 619 9.00 16.68 8.33
CA GLU A 619 9.39 15.65 9.29
C GLU A 619 8.45 15.74 10.50
N TYR A 620 8.03 14.59 11.03
CA TYR A 620 7.13 14.52 12.18
C TYR A 620 7.64 13.52 13.22
N ASP A 621 7.68 13.97 14.47
CA ASP A 621 7.92 13.09 15.61
C ASP A 621 6.68 12.26 15.97
N LEU A 622 6.89 11.28 16.86
CA LEU A 622 5.82 10.36 17.26
C LEU A 622 4.69 11.09 18.01
N ALA A 623 5.00 12.09 18.83
CA ALA A 623 4.01 12.89 19.56
C ALA A 623 3.08 13.65 18.60
N THR A 624 3.64 14.28 17.57
CA THR A 624 2.88 14.97 16.52
C THR A 624 2.00 14.01 15.74
N ILE A 625 2.53 12.85 15.36
CA ILE A 625 1.77 11.81 14.66
C ILE A 625 0.62 11.30 15.52
N ALA A 626 0.88 10.96 16.78
CA ALA A 626 -0.12 10.45 17.72
C ALA A 626 -1.27 11.45 17.93
N ARG A 627 -0.94 12.73 18.16
CA ARG A 627 -1.92 13.81 18.31
C ARG A 627 -2.83 13.93 17.09
N TRP A 628 -2.26 13.92 15.89
CA TRP A 628 -3.06 14.06 14.67
C TRP A 628 -3.84 12.79 14.33
N LEU A 629 -3.30 11.60 14.63
CA LEU A 629 -4.04 10.36 14.50
C LEU A 629 -5.22 10.30 15.48
N GLU A 630 -5.05 10.76 16.72
CA GLU A 630 -6.15 10.89 17.69
C GLU A 630 -7.26 11.81 17.15
N ASN A 631 -6.91 12.98 16.62
CA ASN A 631 -7.87 13.89 15.98
C ASN A 631 -8.57 13.20 14.80
N PHE A 632 -7.80 12.55 13.93
CA PHE A 632 -8.34 11.78 12.80
C PHE A 632 -9.37 10.74 13.27
N LEU A 633 -9.05 9.93 14.30
CA LEU A 633 -9.94 8.88 14.80
C LEU A 633 -11.25 9.45 15.36
N LYS A 634 -11.16 10.50 16.20
CA LYS A 634 -12.33 11.21 16.75
C LYS A 634 -13.23 11.72 15.63
N ARG A 635 -12.62 12.35 14.61
CA ARG A 635 -13.36 12.91 13.50
C ARG A 635 -13.95 11.82 12.62
N PHE A 636 -13.14 10.88 12.17
CA PHE A 636 -13.49 9.86 11.18
C PHE A 636 -14.54 8.88 11.68
N PHE A 637 -14.34 8.31 12.88
CA PHE A 637 -15.23 7.30 13.46
C PHE A 637 -16.38 7.90 14.28
N GLY A 638 -16.15 9.05 14.95
CA GLY A 638 -17.11 9.63 15.88
C GLY A 638 -17.95 10.80 15.33
N PHE A 639 -17.44 11.57 14.36
CA PHE A 639 -18.09 12.83 13.95
C PHE A 639 -18.56 12.87 12.49
N SER A 640 -17.73 12.48 11.54
CA SER A 640 -17.94 12.84 10.13
C SER A 640 -18.88 11.92 9.35
N GLN A 641 -19.25 10.77 9.91
CA GLN A 641 -20.03 9.76 9.19
C GLN A 641 -21.44 10.23 8.80
N PHE A 642 -22.14 11.00 9.64
CA PHE A 642 -23.48 11.51 9.30
C PHE A 642 -23.46 12.42 8.07
N LYS A 643 -22.35 13.13 7.84
CA LYS A 643 -22.18 13.95 6.64
C LYS A 643 -22.08 13.06 5.41
N ARG A 644 -21.22 12.04 5.48
CA ARG A 644 -21.02 11.07 4.39
C ARG A 644 -22.27 10.28 4.01
N SER A 645 -23.14 9.98 4.97
CA SER A 645 -24.36 9.22 4.75
C SER A 645 -25.31 9.83 3.71
N ALA A 646 -25.20 11.15 3.45
CA ALA A 646 -25.99 11.85 2.43
C ALA A 646 -25.13 12.46 1.31
N LEU A 647 -24.07 11.77 0.88
CA LEU A 647 -23.19 12.27 -0.18
C LEU A 647 -23.87 12.34 -1.56
N PRO A 648 -23.61 13.41 -2.34
CA PRO A 648 -23.87 13.45 -3.77
C PRO A 648 -23.24 12.26 -4.52
N ASN A 649 -23.66 12.06 -5.77
CA ASN A 649 -22.99 11.09 -6.62
C ASN A 649 -21.60 11.63 -7.04
N GLY A 650 -20.64 10.73 -7.23
CA GLY A 650 -19.29 11.05 -7.67
C GLY A 650 -18.53 9.75 -7.97
N PRO A 651 -17.50 9.78 -8.82
CA PRO A 651 -16.72 8.60 -9.14
C PRO A 651 -15.73 8.26 -8.02
N LYS A 652 -15.52 6.96 -7.79
CA LYS A 652 -14.33 6.46 -7.09
C LYS A 652 -13.13 6.63 -8.02
N VAL A 653 -12.03 7.18 -7.52
CA VAL A 653 -10.80 7.40 -8.32
C VAL A 653 -9.66 6.53 -7.81
N SER A 654 -9.34 6.59 -6.52
CA SER A 654 -8.22 5.80 -5.98
C SER A 654 -8.56 4.34 -5.71
N ALA A 655 -7.60 3.45 -5.95
CA ALA A 655 -7.61 2.07 -5.48
C ALA A 655 -7.60 1.96 -3.94
N GLY A 656 -7.12 2.99 -3.23
CA GLY A 656 -7.19 3.08 -1.77
C GLY A 656 -8.61 3.17 -1.21
N GLY A 657 -9.62 3.40 -2.07
CA GLY A 657 -11.03 3.47 -1.70
C GLY A 657 -11.59 4.89 -1.81
N ALA A 658 -12.91 4.97 -1.72
CA ALA A 658 -13.68 6.20 -1.60
C ALA A 658 -14.60 6.15 -0.37
N LEU A 659 -15.33 7.23 -0.10
CA LEU A 659 -16.14 7.38 1.12
C LEU A 659 -17.65 7.37 0.90
N SER A 660 -18.08 6.88 -0.27
CA SER A 660 -19.51 6.74 -0.58
C SER A 660 -20.17 5.69 0.33
N PRO A 661 -21.30 6.00 1.00
CA PRO A 661 -22.06 5.03 1.80
C PRO A 661 -22.72 3.93 0.95
N ARG A 662 -22.68 4.10 -0.38
CA ARG A 662 -23.17 3.16 -1.38
C ARG A 662 -22.05 2.28 -1.96
N GLY A 663 -20.79 2.54 -1.58
CA GLY A 663 -19.60 1.88 -2.11
C GLY A 663 -18.72 1.36 -0.99
N ASP A 664 -17.46 1.80 -0.97
CA ASP A 664 -16.41 1.20 -0.14
C ASP A 664 -16.59 1.40 1.38
N TRP A 665 -17.31 2.42 1.83
CA TRP A 665 -17.43 2.74 3.27
C TRP A 665 -18.87 2.73 3.77
N ARG A 666 -19.26 1.65 4.45
CA ARG A 666 -20.59 1.47 5.05
C ARG A 666 -20.46 1.47 6.57
N ALA A 667 -20.77 2.60 7.19
CA ALA A 667 -20.66 2.78 8.64
C ALA A 667 -21.87 3.50 9.24
N PRO A 668 -22.23 3.21 10.50
CA PRO A 668 -23.29 3.92 11.22
C PRO A 668 -22.92 5.38 11.52
N SER A 669 -23.90 6.28 11.44
CA SER A 669 -23.71 7.72 11.69
C SER A 669 -23.63 8.10 13.17
N ASP A 670 -23.92 7.15 14.05
CA ASP A 670 -24.16 7.27 15.49
C ASP A 670 -23.18 6.41 16.31
N ALA A 671 -22.00 6.11 15.75
CA ALA A 671 -20.90 5.45 16.45
C ALA A 671 -20.00 6.43 17.23
N VAL A 672 -19.19 5.87 18.12
CA VAL A 672 -18.14 6.57 18.90
C VAL A 672 -16.75 6.08 18.49
N ALA A 673 -15.70 6.83 18.83
CA ALA A 673 -14.31 6.51 18.47
C ALA A 673 -13.52 5.76 19.58
N ASP A 674 -14.14 5.51 20.73
CA ASP A 674 -13.47 5.10 21.98
C ASP A 674 -12.58 3.87 21.85
N THR A 675 -13.03 2.85 21.10
CA THR A 675 -12.27 1.60 20.90
C THR A 675 -10.93 1.85 20.20
N TRP A 676 -10.90 2.70 19.18
CA TRP A 676 -9.67 3.02 18.44
C TRP A 676 -8.76 3.94 19.24
N LEU A 677 -9.33 4.86 20.01
CA LEU A 677 -8.57 5.74 20.90
C LEU A 677 -7.88 4.96 22.03
N ALA A 678 -8.61 4.05 22.68
CA ALA A 678 -8.05 3.20 23.73
C ALA A 678 -6.94 2.29 23.20
N GLU A 679 -7.09 1.77 21.97
CA GLU A 679 -6.05 0.95 21.32
C GLU A 679 -4.78 1.77 21.06
N LEU A 680 -4.92 2.99 20.53
CA LEU A 680 -3.78 3.88 20.28
C LEU A 680 -3.03 4.22 21.58
N VAL A 681 -3.76 4.68 22.60
CA VAL A 681 -3.18 5.10 23.89
C VAL A 681 -2.48 3.94 24.59
N ALA A 682 -3.07 2.75 24.60
CA ALA A 682 -2.49 1.60 25.29
C ALA A 682 -1.21 1.06 24.62
N ALA A 683 -1.00 1.35 23.33
CA ALA A 683 0.10 0.82 22.54
C ALA A 683 1.28 1.79 22.38
N LEU A 684 1.07 3.08 22.61
CA LEU A 684 2.12 4.10 22.51
C LEU A 684 2.96 4.16 23.80
N PRO A 685 4.25 4.51 23.72
CA PRO A 685 5.02 4.86 24.91
C PRO A 685 4.44 6.12 25.57
N ASP A 686 4.86 6.42 26.80
CA ASP A 686 4.60 7.72 27.39
C ASP A 686 5.27 8.80 26.52
N LEU A 687 4.44 9.66 25.91
CA LEU A 687 4.88 10.78 25.09
C LEU A 687 4.84 12.02 25.98
N ASP A 688 5.99 12.62 26.26
CA ASP A 688 6.05 13.91 26.97
C ASP A 688 5.37 14.98 26.09
N ASP A 689 4.41 15.72 26.67
CA ASP A 689 3.60 16.76 26.03
C ASP A 689 4.40 17.97 25.50
#